data_AF-A0A7K8M7P3-F1
#
_entry.id   AF-A0A7K8M7P3-F1
#
_cell.length_a   1.000
_cell.length_b   1.000
_cell.length_c   1.000
_cell.angle_alpha   90.00
_cell.angle_beta   90.00
_cell.angle_gamma   90.00
#
_symmetry.space_group_name_H-M   'P 1'
#
loop_
_entity.id
_entity.type
_entity.pdbx_description
1 polymer ?
#
loop_
_entity_poly.entity_id
_entity_poly.type
_entity_poly.pdbx_seq_one_letter_code
_entity_poly.pdbx_strand_id
1 'polypeptide(L)'
;SLRGSWRLRSGNGSVSLRAEVPGCVHTALLCRGLIQDPYYRFNDVMYRWISLDNWTYSRTFKTPFDVRKWQKVNLVFEGVDTVAQILLNNVTLGRTDNMFNRYSFDITSVMQEVNFVEVRFLSAISYAAEQSRCHKAHSIPPACPPPVQKGECHVNFIRKEQCSFSWDWGPSFPTQGIWKDVRIEAYNHYHLIYFSSTPFFIKSAQQWYLEVESIFDVVSSKPVAGLVTVNIPKLQTQQTFSVKLQPGEGSIVLLVNINKSSAVEAWWPNGHGKQTGYNMTTTFMMEAGCQIEKFSKVYFRTVELVQEPIPGSPGLSFYFRINGRPIFIKGSNWIPADSFQDRVTYDTLRLLLKSAADANMNALRVWGGGVYEQDEFYDICDEIGIMIWQDFMFACALYPTDQNYLESVRAEVSHQVRRLKSHPSIILWSGNNENEAALASNWFSIPYADLGVYIKDYVTLYVKNIREIVLTEDKSRPFVASSPTNGLESVKEGWLSRDPYDTHYGDTHFYDYNSDCWNWTMYPKTRFASEYGFQSWPSFSTIEKVSSPEDWSYTSNFSLHRQHHEGGNIQMLQEIGRHFKLPRSPDPVKQFKDMIYLTQVMQAQCIKTETEFYRFSQSEIINGEGHTMGALYWQLNDIWQAPSWASLEYGGKWKLLHYFAQNFFAPLLPVAYEDKGMLHIYGVSDLHVDHKLTLRVVVHAWSSLEPVCTLAREGVTVKAQSAVPIYKESISDLLERCRNCTRKSCVITFCLMGEDGLRSPTNHYFLSSLKDAVGLEKTQLSASISQQDDIYIFVLQTTAIAPFVSLDVGSIKGRFSDNGFLMTEKKKMVVFYPWEPTSVEELESSLILTSLLDVV
;
A
#
# COMPACT_ATOMS: atom_id res chain seq x y z
N SER A 1 7.65 30.03 3.19
CA SER A 1 7.68 29.07 2.07
C SER A 1 7.76 29.82 0.75
N LEU A 2 8.40 29.22 -0.26
CA LEU A 2 8.46 29.62 -1.66
C LEU A 2 7.52 28.77 -2.55
N ARG A 3 6.44 28.21 -1.97
CA ARG A 3 5.33 27.60 -2.72
C ARG A 3 4.59 28.61 -3.59
N GLY A 4 3.83 28.10 -4.55
CA GLY A 4 2.99 28.86 -5.47
C GLY A 4 3.58 28.94 -6.88
N SER A 5 3.34 30.05 -7.56
CA SER A 5 3.62 30.15 -9.00
C SER A 5 5.09 30.46 -9.31
N TRP A 6 5.70 29.59 -10.10
CA TRP A 6 7.04 29.68 -10.69
C TRP A 6 6.94 29.77 -12.21
N ARG A 7 8.06 30.04 -12.89
CA ARG A 7 8.18 29.95 -14.35
C ARG A 7 8.90 28.65 -14.71
N LEU A 8 8.33 27.90 -15.65
CA LEU A 8 8.90 26.71 -16.26
C LEU A 8 9.37 27.01 -17.68
N ARG A 9 10.50 26.44 -18.09
CA ARG A 9 11.04 26.55 -19.45
C ARG A 9 11.65 25.22 -19.95
N SER A 10 11.44 24.89 -21.22
CA SER A 10 12.09 23.75 -21.91
C SER A 10 13.59 24.00 -22.17
N GLY A 11 14.32 22.97 -22.58
CA GLY A 11 15.79 23.04 -22.74
C GLY A 11 16.23 24.06 -23.79
N ASN A 12 15.51 24.13 -24.91
CA ASN A 12 15.75 25.10 -25.98
C ASN A 12 14.99 26.43 -25.79
N GLY A 13 14.18 26.55 -24.73
CA GLY A 13 13.39 27.75 -24.44
C GLY A 13 12.11 27.94 -25.27
N SER A 14 11.75 27.01 -26.16
CA SER A 14 10.56 27.12 -27.00
C SER A 14 9.25 27.09 -26.21
N VAL A 15 9.23 26.38 -25.08
CA VAL A 15 8.12 26.36 -24.14
C VAL A 15 8.50 27.21 -22.93
N SER A 16 7.69 28.21 -22.60
CA SER A 16 7.79 28.95 -21.34
C SER A 16 6.41 29.25 -20.78
N LEU A 17 6.15 28.80 -19.56
CA LEU A 17 4.84 28.90 -18.92
C LEU A 17 4.96 29.09 -17.41
N ARG A 18 3.84 29.36 -16.75
CA ARG A 18 3.75 29.38 -15.28
C ARG A 18 3.42 27.98 -14.76
N ALA A 19 4.20 27.51 -13.80
CA ALA A 19 4.06 26.20 -13.16
C ALA A 19 3.93 26.37 -11.64
N GLU A 20 3.11 25.54 -10.98
CA GLU A 20 2.99 25.55 -9.53
C GLU A 20 4.10 24.73 -8.88
N VAL A 21 4.49 25.12 -7.66
CA VAL A 21 5.40 24.39 -6.77
C VAL A 21 4.72 24.24 -5.40
N PRO A 22 4.52 23.01 -4.89
CA PRO A 22 4.98 21.74 -5.45
C PRO A 22 4.24 21.37 -6.74
N GLY A 23 4.93 20.71 -7.65
CA GLY A 23 4.41 20.37 -8.98
C GLY A 23 5.46 19.79 -9.92
N CYS A 24 5.02 19.22 -11.03
CA CYS A 24 5.90 18.66 -12.05
C CYS A 24 5.59 19.20 -13.46
N VAL A 25 6.48 18.90 -14.40
CA VAL A 25 6.41 19.40 -15.78
C VAL A 25 5.11 18.97 -16.48
N HIS A 26 4.74 17.68 -16.36
CA HIS A 26 3.57 17.13 -17.04
C HIS A 26 2.28 17.81 -16.57
N THR A 27 2.10 17.98 -15.26
CA THR A 27 0.93 18.66 -14.71
C THR A 27 0.92 20.14 -15.05
N ALA A 28 2.08 20.81 -15.08
CA ALA A 28 2.17 22.20 -15.51
C ALA A 28 1.79 22.40 -16.99
N LEU A 29 2.21 21.49 -17.88
CA LEU A 29 1.84 21.50 -19.29
C LEU A 29 0.33 21.24 -19.49
N LEU A 30 -0.22 20.27 -18.75
CA LEU A 30 -1.65 19.96 -18.78
C LEU A 30 -2.50 21.13 -18.31
N CYS A 31 -2.16 21.74 -17.16
CA CYS A 31 -2.89 22.88 -16.60
C CYS A 31 -2.87 24.12 -17.51
N ARG A 32 -1.95 24.16 -18.48
CA ARG A 32 -1.86 25.22 -19.50
C ARG A 32 -2.47 24.85 -20.84
N GLY A 33 -3.05 23.66 -20.97
CA GLY A 33 -3.68 23.16 -22.20
C GLY A 33 -2.68 22.92 -23.33
N LEU A 34 -1.38 22.72 -23.02
CA LEU A 34 -0.35 22.46 -24.03
C LEU A 34 -0.25 20.98 -24.41
N ILE A 35 -0.77 20.10 -23.55
CA ILE A 35 -0.90 18.67 -23.76
C ILE A 35 -2.30 18.23 -23.33
N GLN A 36 -2.75 17.09 -23.85
CA GLN A 36 -3.91 16.37 -23.33
C GLN A 36 -3.54 15.68 -22.01
N ASP A 37 -4.52 15.03 -21.37
CA ASP A 37 -4.23 14.18 -20.22
C ASP A 37 -3.16 13.14 -20.59
N PRO A 38 -2.02 13.08 -19.87
CA PRO A 38 -1.01 12.05 -20.07
C PRO A 38 -1.59 10.64 -20.01
N TYR A 39 -2.65 10.44 -19.22
CA TYR A 39 -3.32 9.15 -19.12
C TYR A 39 -4.30 8.88 -20.25
N TYR A 40 -4.50 9.75 -21.24
CA TYR A 40 -5.39 9.47 -22.36
C TYR A 40 -4.73 8.56 -23.42
N ARG A 41 -5.37 7.43 -23.74
CA ARG A 41 -4.97 6.47 -24.77
C ARG A 41 -3.49 6.09 -24.72
N PHE A 42 -2.70 6.54 -25.71
CA PHE A 42 -1.29 6.19 -25.95
C PHE A 42 -0.34 7.36 -25.63
N ASN A 43 -0.79 8.32 -24.81
CA ASN A 43 -0.04 9.53 -24.51
C ASN A 43 1.22 9.28 -23.68
N ASP A 44 1.35 8.14 -23.01
CA ASP A 44 2.60 7.65 -22.40
C ASP A 44 3.73 7.55 -23.43
N VAL A 45 3.44 7.06 -24.64
CA VAL A 45 4.42 7.00 -25.72
C VAL A 45 4.53 8.34 -26.45
N MET A 46 3.40 9.01 -26.71
CA MET A 46 3.41 10.27 -27.47
C MET A 46 4.11 11.41 -26.73
N TYR A 47 4.04 11.43 -25.40
CA TYR A 47 4.61 12.49 -24.56
C TYR A 47 5.97 12.14 -23.96
N ARG A 48 6.60 11.06 -24.41
CA ARG A 48 7.97 10.67 -24.04
C ARG A 48 9.00 11.81 -24.18
N TRP A 49 8.80 12.71 -25.14
CA TRP A 49 9.67 13.89 -25.34
C TRP A 49 9.74 14.80 -24.11
N ILE A 50 8.69 14.86 -23.29
CA ILE A 50 8.65 15.68 -22.06
C ILE A 50 9.69 15.16 -21.07
N SER A 51 9.75 13.84 -20.87
CA SER A 51 10.70 13.19 -19.98
C SER A 51 12.14 13.18 -20.50
N LEU A 52 12.34 13.31 -21.82
CA LEU A 52 13.65 13.34 -22.46
C LEU A 52 14.28 14.74 -22.49
N ASP A 53 13.48 15.81 -22.49
CA ASP A 53 14.00 17.18 -22.45
C ASP A 53 14.49 17.58 -21.04
N ASN A 54 15.29 18.65 -20.97
CA ASN A 54 15.79 19.23 -19.73
C ASN A 54 14.99 20.48 -19.37
N TRP A 55 14.31 20.46 -18.23
CA TRP A 55 13.42 21.57 -17.83
C TRP A 55 14.04 22.48 -16.78
N THR A 56 13.67 23.75 -16.80
CA THR A 56 14.14 24.73 -15.80
C THR A 56 12.97 25.40 -15.10
N TYR A 57 12.91 25.25 -13.77
CA TYR A 57 12.05 26.04 -12.90
C TYR A 57 12.79 27.31 -12.48
N SER A 58 12.10 28.44 -12.44
CA SER A 58 12.70 29.72 -12.03
C SER A 58 11.69 30.61 -11.31
N ARG A 59 12.16 31.38 -10.34
CA ARG A 59 11.33 32.33 -9.61
C ARG A 59 12.14 33.53 -9.13
N THR A 60 11.57 34.72 -9.30
CA THR A 60 12.04 35.92 -8.61
C THR A 60 11.24 36.11 -7.33
N PHE A 61 11.92 36.42 -6.23
CA PHE A 61 11.27 36.70 -4.95
C PHE A 61 12.01 37.81 -4.20
N LYS A 62 11.27 38.61 -3.45
CA LYS A 62 11.81 39.63 -2.55
C LYS A 62 11.88 39.05 -1.14
N THR A 63 12.97 39.29 -0.41
CA THR A 63 13.05 38.88 1.00
C THR A 63 12.05 39.67 1.84
N PRO A 64 11.23 39.02 2.69
CA PRO A 64 10.33 39.73 3.59
C PRO A 64 11.07 40.29 4.83
N PHE A 65 12.39 40.14 4.90
CA PHE A 65 13.24 40.57 6.01
C PHE A 65 14.54 41.22 5.50
N ASP A 66 15.19 41.99 6.37
CA ASP A 66 16.53 42.54 6.15
C ASP A 66 17.58 41.45 6.41
N VAL A 67 18.19 40.93 5.35
CA VAL A 67 19.19 39.85 5.39
C VAL A 67 20.34 40.17 6.35
N ARG A 68 20.72 41.45 6.50
CA ARG A 68 21.85 41.88 7.35
C ARG A 68 21.59 41.67 8.85
N LYS A 69 20.34 41.42 9.25
CA LYS A 69 19.95 41.14 10.64
C LYS A 69 20.05 39.67 11.02
N TRP A 70 20.43 38.81 10.09
CA TRP A 70 20.48 37.35 10.28
C TRP A 70 21.91 36.84 10.07
N GLN A 71 22.38 36.00 10.99
CA GLN A 71 23.72 35.40 10.92
C GLN A 71 23.82 34.32 9.85
N LYS A 72 22.72 33.60 9.60
CA LYS A 72 22.67 32.57 8.58
C LYS A 72 21.30 32.51 7.92
N VAL A 73 21.31 32.21 6.63
CA VAL A 73 20.13 32.02 5.79
C VAL A 73 20.33 30.80 4.93
N ASN A 74 19.39 29.85 4.99
CA ASN A 74 19.40 28.64 4.17
C ASN A 74 18.25 28.66 3.14
N LEU A 75 18.49 28.11 1.96
CA LEU A 75 17.47 27.66 1.02
C LEU A 75 17.29 26.14 1.18
N VAL A 76 16.09 25.73 1.55
CA VAL A 76 15.75 24.33 1.82
C VAL A 76 14.78 23.82 0.78
N PHE A 77 15.06 22.64 0.23
CA PHE A 77 14.16 21.85 -0.59
C PHE A 77 13.81 20.56 0.16
N GLU A 78 12.53 20.34 0.42
CA GLU A 78 12.04 19.11 1.05
C GLU A 78 12.01 17.91 0.09
N GLY A 79 12.17 18.16 -1.21
CA GLY A 79 12.14 17.12 -2.23
C GLY A 79 12.23 17.70 -3.63
N VAL A 80 13.19 17.21 -4.40
CA VAL A 80 13.47 17.59 -5.79
C VAL A 80 13.51 16.32 -6.62
N ASP A 81 12.71 16.23 -7.68
CA ASP A 81 12.57 15.06 -8.54
C ASP A 81 13.21 15.32 -9.92
N THR A 82 14.45 14.89 -10.18
CA THR A 82 15.42 14.30 -9.24
C THR A 82 16.76 15.00 -9.39
N VAL A 83 17.33 14.91 -10.60
CA VAL A 83 18.67 15.42 -10.89
C VAL A 83 18.57 16.87 -11.32
N ALA A 84 19.09 17.79 -10.50
CA ALA A 84 19.03 19.21 -10.81
C ALA A 84 20.28 19.98 -10.36
N GLN A 85 20.58 21.06 -11.06
CA GLN A 85 21.51 22.10 -10.61
C GLN A 85 20.72 23.27 -10.02
N ILE A 86 21.07 23.68 -8.80
CA ILE A 86 20.40 24.78 -8.09
C ILE A 86 21.26 26.04 -8.21
N LEU A 87 20.66 27.13 -8.69
CA LEU A 87 21.30 28.44 -8.78
C LEU A 87 20.49 29.49 -8.04
N LEU A 88 21.19 30.43 -7.40
CA LEU A 88 20.62 31.64 -6.82
C LEU A 88 21.46 32.83 -7.27
N ASN A 89 20.83 33.85 -7.85
CA ASN A 89 21.51 35.06 -8.35
C ASN A 89 22.70 34.74 -9.28
N ASN A 90 22.52 33.76 -10.18
CA ASN A 90 23.54 33.21 -11.09
C ASN A 90 24.73 32.49 -10.41
N VAL A 91 24.68 32.26 -9.10
CA VAL A 91 25.67 31.46 -8.37
C VAL A 91 25.14 30.04 -8.20
N THR A 92 25.94 29.04 -8.58
CA THR A 92 25.60 27.63 -8.35
C THR A 92 25.73 27.31 -6.86
N LEU A 93 24.62 26.90 -6.24
CA LEU A 93 24.59 26.48 -4.84
C LEU A 93 24.99 25.01 -4.67
N GLY A 94 24.59 24.16 -5.62
CA GLY A 94 24.87 22.73 -5.59
C GLY A 94 24.04 21.94 -6.59
N ARG A 95 24.02 20.62 -6.40
CA ARG A 95 23.29 19.66 -7.23
C ARG A 95 22.46 18.71 -6.37
N THR A 96 21.39 18.20 -6.94
CA THR A 96 20.56 17.13 -6.38
C THR A 96 20.63 15.91 -7.30
N ASP A 97 20.48 14.72 -6.72
CA ASP A 97 20.52 13.43 -7.42
C ASP A 97 19.57 12.37 -6.82
N ASN A 98 18.78 12.75 -5.82
CA ASN A 98 17.92 11.87 -5.05
C ASN A 98 16.56 12.50 -4.78
N MET A 99 15.50 11.84 -5.24
CA MET A 99 14.11 12.27 -5.06
C MET A 99 13.71 12.30 -3.59
N PHE A 100 14.28 11.39 -2.80
CA PHE A 100 13.87 11.04 -1.45
C PHE A 100 14.72 11.70 -0.37
N ASN A 101 15.55 12.68 -0.72
CA ASN A 101 16.40 13.39 0.22
C ASN A 101 15.97 14.86 0.36
N ARG A 102 16.19 15.40 1.56
CA ARG A 102 16.07 16.83 1.86
C ARG A 102 17.40 17.52 1.60
N TYR A 103 17.37 18.66 0.90
CA TYR A 103 18.57 19.45 0.59
C TYR A 103 18.51 20.83 1.26
N SER A 104 19.61 21.27 1.86
CA SER A 104 19.75 22.58 2.49
C SER A 104 21.03 23.25 2.03
N PHE A 105 20.90 24.45 1.46
CA PHE A 105 22.02 25.25 0.96
C PHE A 105 22.17 26.52 1.78
N ASP A 106 23.37 26.80 2.30
CA ASP A 106 23.68 28.09 2.91
C ASP A 106 23.78 29.15 1.81
N ILE A 107 22.89 30.15 1.88
CA ILE A 107 22.79 31.24 0.90
C ILE A 107 23.18 32.60 1.51
N THR A 108 23.73 32.61 2.73
CA THR A 108 23.99 33.82 3.51
C THR A 108 24.80 34.86 2.73
N SER A 109 25.84 34.42 2.01
CA SER A 109 26.75 35.28 1.26
C SER A 109 26.23 35.70 -0.13
N VAL A 110 25.19 35.03 -0.63
CA VAL A 110 24.66 35.22 -2.00
C VAL A 110 23.34 36.01 -2.00
N MET A 111 22.68 36.05 -0.83
CA MET A 111 21.35 36.63 -0.69
C MET A 111 21.33 38.14 -0.88
N GLN A 112 20.34 38.62 -1.63
CA GLN A 112 20.08 40.02 -1.92
C GLN A 112 18.66 40.40 -1.46
N GLU A 113 18.24 41.66 -1.63
CA GLU A 113 16.86 42.06 -1.35
C GLU A 113 15.87 41.41 -2.32
N VAL A 114 16.23 41.35 -3.61
CA VAL A 114 15.49 40.66 -4.66
C VAL A 114 16.38 39.56 -5.20
N ASN A 115 15.86 38.34 -5.23
CA ASN A 115 16.62 37.16 -5.59
C ASN A 115 15.95 36.43 -6.74
N PHE A 116 16.78 35.80 -7.56
CA PHE A 116 16.34 34.94 -8.65
C PHE A 116 16.90 33.54 -8.42
N VAL A 117 16.00 32.57 -8.19
CA VAL A 117 16.33 31.16 -8.05
C VAL A 117 16.03 30.42 -9.34
N GLU A 118 16.92 29.53 -9.75
CA GLU A 118 16.73 28.58 -10.84
C GLU A 118 17.03 27.16 -10.38
N VAL A 119 16.22 26.21 -10.83
CA VAL A 119 16.39 24.78 -10.66
C VAL A 119 16.40 24.16 -12.05
N ARG A 120 17.58 23.78 -12.52
CA ARG A 120 17.81 23.25 -13.87
C ARG A 120 17.89 21.74 -13.81
N PHE A 121 16.82 21.08 -14.22
CA PHE A 121 16.73 19.62 -14.23
C PHE A 121 17.44 19.01 -15.44
N LEU A 122 17.92 17.79 -15.24
CA LEU A 122 18.36 16.88 -16.28
C LEU A 122 17.32 15.76 -16.43
N SER A 123 17.05 15.33 -17.65
CA SER A 123 16.22 14.16 -17.93
C SER A 123 16.68 12.95 -17.11
N ALA A 124 15.74 12.37 -16.34
CA ALA A 124 15.99 11.18 -15.53
C ALA A 124 16.45 10.00 -16.40
N ILE A 125 15.85 9.84 -17.59
CA ILE A 125 16.19 8.79 -18.56
C ILE A 125 17.63 8.97 -19.05
N SER A 126 17.97 10.17 -19.51
CA SER A 126 19.32 10.47 -20.02
C SER A 126 20.39 10.32 -18.92
N TYR A 127 20.07 10.75 -17.70
CA TYR A 127 20.97 10.59 -16.56
C TYR A 127 21.20 9.11 -16.22
N ALA A 128 20.14 8.32 -16.09
CA ALA A 128 20.23 6.91 -15.74
C ALA A 128 21.04 6.11 -16.78
N ALA A 129 20.80 6.36 -18.06
CA ALA A 129 21.58 5.75 -19.14
C ALA A 129 23.07 6.14 -19.09
N GLU A 130 23.37 7.40 -18.78
CA GLU A 130 24.75 7.88 -18.64
C GLU A 130 25.45 7.29 -17.41
N GLN A 131 24.76 7.17 -16.28
CA GLN A 131 25.30 6.49 -15.08
C GLN A 131 25.61 5.03 -15.39
N SER A 132 24.70 4.32 -16.05
CA SER A 132 24.92 2.95 -16.49
C SER A 132 26.13 2.84 -17.44
N ARG A 133 26.27 3.76 -18.40
CA ARG A 133 27.42 3.81 -19.32
C ARG A 133 28.73 4.08 -18.59
N CYS A 134 28.73 4.92 -17.56
CA CYS A 134 29.90 5.26 -16.75
C CYS A 134 30.29 4.15 -15.78
N HIS A 135 29.36 3.31 -15.35
CA HIS A 135 29.64 2.16 -14.50
C HIS A 135 30.38 1.06 -15.30
N LYS A 136 31.68 0.90 -15.04
CA LYS A 136 32.56 -0.03 -15.79
C LYS A 136 32.91 -1.32 -15.04
N ALA A 137 32.53 -1.46 -13.77
CA ALA A 137 32.94 -2.58 -12.95
C ALA A 137 32.31 -3.89 -13.41
N HIS A 138 30.99 -3.91 -13.63
CA HIS A 138 30.21 -5.02 -14.18
C HIS A 138 28.81 -4.51 -14.62
N SER A 139 27.95 -5.33 -15.20
CA SER A 139 26.58 -4.89 -15.56
C SER A 139 25.66 -4.89 -14.33
N ILE A 140 24.74 -3.94 -14.19
CA ILE A 140 23.72 -3.97 -13.11
C ILE A 140 22.33 -4.26 -13.71
N PRO A 141 21.80 -5.50 -13.57
CA PRO A 141 20.51 -5.87 -14.13
C PRO A 141 19.32 -5.50 -13.23
N PRO A 142 18.09 -5.46 -13.79
CA PRO A 142 17.80 -5.53 -15.22
C PRO A 142 18.19 -4.23 -15.94
N ALA A 143 18.69 -4.34 -17.17
CA ALA A 143 19.06 -3.16 -17.95
C ALA A 143 17.84 -2.39 -18.45
N CYS A 144 16.83 -3.10 -18.96
CA CYS A 144 15.59 -2.53 -19.48
C CYS A 144 14.40 -3.35 -18.98
N PRO A 145 13.22 -2.73 -18.81
CA PRO A 145 12.00 -3.45 -18.48
C PRO A 145 11.53 -4.32 -19.65
N PRO A 146 10.64 -5.30 -19.40
CA PRO A 146 9.97 -6.05 -20.46
C PRO A 146 9.28 -5.12 -21.48
N PRO A 147 9.33 -5.42 -22.80
CA PRO A 147 8.72 -4.56 -23.82
C PRO A 147 7.22 -4.33 -23.63
N VAL A 148 6.51 -5.28 -23.01
CA VAL A 148 5.08 -5.17 -22.68
C VAL A 148 4.79 -4.03 -21.70
N GLN A 149 5.78 -3.49 -20.98
CA GLN A 149 5.56 -2.34 -20.08
C GLN A 149 5.75 -0.98 -20.78
N LYS A 150 6.29 -0.97 -22.01
CA LYS A 150 6.56 0.25 -22.80
C LYS A 150 7.39 1.30 -22.02
N GLY A 151 8.31 0.81 -21.20
CA GLY A 151 9.08 1.60 -20.25
C GLY A 151 10.42 2.14 -20.73
N GLU A 152 11.18 2.62 -19.75
CA GLU A 152 12.52 3.20 -19.90
C GLU A 152 13.57 2.33 -19.19
N CYS A 153 14.80 2.34 -19.71
CA CYS A 153 15.89 1.51 -19.18
C CYS A 153 16.61 2.15 -17.97
N HIS A 154 17.29 1.32 -17.19
CA HIS A 154 18.27 1.71 -16.16
C HIS A 154 17.74 2.49 -14.96
N VAL A 155 16.46 2.32 -14.58
CA VAL A 155 15.89 3.01 -13.40
C VAL A 155 16.65 2.75 -12.10
N ASN A 156 17.33 1.60 -12.00
CA ASN A 156 18.19 1.22 -10.88
C ASN A 156 19.47 2.07 -10.72
N PHE A 157 19.81 2.92 -11.69
CA PHE A 157 20.95 3.85 -11.59
C PHE A 157 20.56 5.24 -11.05
N ILE A 158 19.29 5.49 -10.78
CA ILE A 158 18.80 6.78 -10.27
C ILE A 158 17.99 6.57 -8.98
N ARG A 159 18.24 7.41 -7.97
CA ARG A 159 17.42 7.44 -6.75
C ARG A 159 16.14 8.24 -6.98
N LYS A 160 15.19 7.59 -7.65
CA LYS A 160 13.84 8.06 -7.99
C LYS A 160 12.85 6.92 -7.75
N GLU A 161 11.56 7.22 -7.67
CA GLU A 161 10.47 6.24 -7.74
C GLU A 161 10.76 5.19 -8.82
N GLN A 162 10.88 3.91 -8.45
CA GLN A 162 11.36 2.87 -9.37
C GLN A 162 10.30 2.52 -10.41
N CYS A 163 9.01 2.58 -10.08
CA CYS A 163 7.92 2.38 -11.04
C CYS A 163 7.70 3.57 -11.98
N SER A 164 8.40 4.70 -11.81
CA SER A 164 8.25 5.86 -12.71
C SER A 164 8.73 5.60 -14.15
N PHE A 165 9.52 4.55 -14.36
CA PHE A 165 10.04 4.10 -15.66
C PHE A 165 9.16 3.01 -16.30
N SER A 166 7.92 2.87 -15.83
CA SER A 166 6.98 1.76 -15.99
C SER A 166 7.07 0.67 -14.93
N TRP A 167 5.98 -0.07 -14.81
CA TRP A 167 5.90 -1.34 -14.11
C TRP A 167 4.86 -2.24 -14.80
N ASP A 168 4.69 -3.49 -14.37
CA ASP A 168 3.72 -4.42 -14.96
C ASP A 168 2.23 -4.05 -14.73
N TRP A 169 1.99 -2.96 -14.00
CA TRP A 169 0.69 -2.29 -13.82
C TRP A 169 0.72 -0.78 -14.05
N GLY A 170 1.88 -0.17 -14.32
CA GLY A 170 2.09 1.28 -14.28
C GLY A 170 2.78 1.87 -15.52
N PRO A 171 2.49 3.12 -15.90
CA PRO A 171 3.04 3.75 -17.11
C PRO A 171 4.44 4.34 -16.90
N SER A 172 5.11 4.67 -18.00
CA SER A 172 6.37 5.42 -17.96
C SER A 172 6.14 6.92 -18.09
N PHE A 173 6.15 7.62 -16.96
CA PHE A 173 6.16 9.08 -16.90
C PHE A 173 7.27 9.58 -15.96
N PRO A 174 8.55 9.39 -16.29
CA PRO A 174 9.64 9.90 -15.47
C PRO A 174 9.72 11.42 -15.62
N THR A 175 8.88 12.10 -14.84
CA THR A 175 8.70 13.55 -14.84
C THR A 175 9.90 14.24 -14.19
N GLN A 176 9.89 15.58 -14.25
CA GLN A 176 10.83 16.45 -13.54
C GLN A 176 10.01 17.46 -12.74
N GLY A 177 10.45 17.80 -11.53
CA GLY A 177 9.68 18.72 -10.70
C GLY A 177 10.24 18.98 -9.32
N ILE A 178 9.68 19.99 -8.68
CA ILE A 178 9.90 20.27 -7.26
C ILE A 178 8.67 19.72 -6.55
N TRP A 179 8.74 18.45 -6.12
CA TRP A 179 7.57 17.68 -5.69
C TRP A 179 7.20 17.92 -4.21
N LYS A 180 8.02 18.64 -3.45
CA LYS A 180 7.76 19.05 -2.06
C LYS A 180 7.99 20.55 -1.85
N ASP A 181 7.82 21.02 -0.61
CA ASP A 181 7.97 22.43 -0.24
C ASP A 181 9.40 22.96 -0.43
N VAL A 182 9.51 24.27 -0.64
CA VAL A 182 10.77 25.02 -0.71
C VAL A 182 10.71 26.16 0.29
N ARG A 183 11.73 26.35 1.12
CA ARG A 183 11.73 27.38 2.18
C ARG A 183 13.01 28.18 2.23
N ILE A 184 12.87 29.42 2.68
CA ILE A 184 13.99 30.25 3.14
C ILE A 184 13.91 30.25 4.67
N GLU A 185 14.99 29.80 5.31
CA GLU A 185 15.11 29.69 6.75
C GLU A 185 16.24 30.62 7.21
N ALA A 186 15.89 31.75 7.82
CA ALA A 186 16.85 32.73 8.35
C ALA A 186 16.84 32.69 9.88
N TYR A 187 18.02 32.67 10.49
CA TYR A 187 18.14 32.50 11.94
C TYR A 187 19.42 33.14 12.50
N ASN A 188 19.37 33.38 13.80
CA ASN A 188 20.48 33.82 14.63
C ASN A 188 20.75 32.76 15.69
N HIS A 189 22.01 32.63 16.08
CA HIS A 189 22.53 31.73 17.11
C HIS A 189 22.42 30.24 16.78
N TYR A 190 21.22 29.72 16.51
CA TYR A 190 20.97 28.33 16.20
C TYR A 190 19.61 28.12 15.48
N HIS A 191 19.45 26.96 14.83
CA HIS A 191 18.23 26.54 14.13
C HIS A 191 17.95 25.06 14.35
N LEU A 192 16.70 24.71 14.61
CA LEU A 192 16.26 23.31 14.76
C LEU A 192 16.05 22.69 13.37
N ILE A 193 16.95 21.80 12.97
CA ILE A 193 16.92 21.09 11.69
C ILE A 193 15.91 19.94 11.73
N TYR A 194 15.92 19.19 12.82
CA TYR A 194 15.17 17.95 12.95
C TYR A 194 14.69 17.73 14.37
N PHE A 195 13.51 17.14 14.51
CA PHE A 195 12.87 16.84 15.79
C PHE A 195 12.09 15.53 15.67
N SER A 196 12.30 14.61 16.61
CA SER A 196 11.48 13.41 16.75
C SER A 196 11.24 13.03 18.19
N SER A 197 10.13 12.33 18.41
CA SER A 197 9.77 11.77 19.71
C SER A 197 9.38 10.31 19.53
N THR A 198 10.17 9.39 20.09
CA THR A 198 9.99 7.94 19.94
C THR A 198 9.75 7.30 21.31
N PRO A 199 8.53 6.80 21.58
CA PRO A 199 8.25 6.11 22.82
C PRO A 199 8.78 4.69 22.79
N PHE A 200 9.26 4.21 23.94
CA PHE A 200 9.65 2.82 24.12
C PHE A 200 9.35 2.34 25.54
N PHE A 201 9.14 1.03 25.67
CA PHE A 201 8.77 0.41 26.94
C PHE A 201 9.93 -0.43 27.49
N ILE A 202 10.36 -0.14 28.71
CA ILE A 202 11.37 -0.94 29.40
C ILE A 202 10.65 -2.00 30.24
N LYS A 203 10.65 -3.25 29.77
CA LYS A 203 9.99 -4.38 30.44
C LYS A 203 10.48 -4.61 31.87
N SER A 204 11.78 -4.48 32.15
CA SER A 204 12.34 -4.66 33.50
C SER A 204 11.87 -3.59 34.49
N ALA A 205 11.67 -2.36 34.02
CA ALA A 205 11.18 -1.25 34.82
C ALA A 205 9.64 -1.19 34.86
N GLN A 206 8.94 -1.90 33.97
CA GLN A 206 7.50 -1.79 33.74
C GLN A 206 7.08 -0.33 33.55
N GLN A 207 7.79 0.39 32.66
CA GLN A 207 7.65 1.83 32.51
C GLN A 207 7.88 2.29 31.07
N TRP A 208 7.09 3.28 30.65
CA TRP A 208 7.26 3.99 29.39
C TRP A 208 8.31 5.09 29.52
N TYR A 209 9.14 5.19 28.50
CA TYR A 209 10.05 6.30 28.28
C TYR A 209 9.77 6.90 26.92
N LEU A 210 10.10 8.17 26.78
CA LEU A 210 10.03 8.89 25.53
C LEU A 210 11.41 9.48 25.24
N GLU A 211 12.03 9.00 24.16
CA GLU A 211 13.24 9.61 23.63
C GLU A 211 12.84 10.80 22.77
N VAL A 212 13.34 11.99 23.11
CA VAL A 212 13.18 13.20 22.30
C VAL A 212 14.54 13.53 21.73
N GLU A 213 14.66 13.41 20.41
CA GLU A 213 15.87 13.72 19.67
C GLU A 213 15.66 14.99 18.87
N SER A 214 16.66 15.87 18.87
CA SER A 214 16.63 17.13 18.16
C SER A 214 18.01 17.49 17.62
N ILE A 215 18.10 17.84 16.34
CA ILE A 215 19.36 18.24 15.69
C ILE A 215 19.29 19.73 15.38
N PHE A 216 20.34 20.44 15.75
CA PHE A 216 20.47 21.88 15.57
C PHE A 216 21.69 22.23 14.73
N ASP A 217 21.57 23.29 13.93
CA ASP A 217 22.73 23.99 13.36
C ASP A 217 22.98 25.26 14.17
N VAL A 218 24.20 25.40 14.70
CA VAL A 218 24.57 26.45 15.65
C VAL A 218 25.62 27.35 15.01
N VAL A 219 25.24 28.59 14.74
CA VAL A 219 26.08 29.60 14.09
C VAL A 219 26.84 30.47 15.09
N SER A 220 26.47 30.42 16.36
CA SER A 220 27.21 31.06 17.44
C SER A 220 28.62 30.46 17.55
N SER A 221 29.64 31.31 17.65
CA SER A 221 31.03 30.89 17.90
C SER A 221 31.26 30.39 19.33
N LYS A 222 30.31 30.65 20.23
CA LYS A 222 30.33 30.17 21.61
C LYS A 222 29.19 29.17 21.83
N PRO A 223 29.38 28.18 22.71
CA PRO A 223 28.31 27.28 23.08
C PRO A 223 27.10 28.03 23.65
N VAL A 224 25.90 27.57 23.33
CA VAL A 224 24.63 28.17 23.77
C VAL A 224 23.99 27.24 24.81
N ALA A 225 23.92 27.68 26.06
CA ALA A 225 23.24 26.94 27.13
C ALA A 225 21.75 27.28 27.17
N GLY A 226 20.95 26.40 27.77
CA GLY A 226 19.51 26.60 27.90
C GLY A 226 18.80 25.49 28.63
N LEU A 227 17.47 25.59 28.65
CA LEU A 227 16.55 24.62 29.23
C LEU A 227 15.64 24.08 28.14
N VAL A 228 15.38 22.78 28.15
CA VAL A 228 14.34 22.15 27.33
C VAL A 228 13.27 21.58 28.24
N THR A 229 12.03 22.00 28.05
CA THR A 229 10.87 21.50 28.79
C THR A 229 10.01 20.65 27.87
N VAL A 230 9.77 19.40 28.27
CA VAL A 230 8.81 18.50 27.63
C VAL A 230 7.57 18.41 28.50
N ASN A 231 6.39 18.67 27.91
CA ASN A 231 5.10 18.66 28.59
C ASN A 231 4.10 17.75 27.87
N ILE A 232 3.50 16.82 28.61
CA ILE A 232 2.40 15.95 28.18
C ILE A 232 1.28 16.06 29.23
N PRO A 233 0.38 17.05 29.12
CA PRO A 233 -0.59 17.38 30.17
C PRO A 233 -1.50 16.22 30.57
N LYS A 234 -1.97 15.45 29.57
CA LYS A 234 -2.86 14.29 29.80
C LYS A 234 -2.22 13.16 30.60
N LEU A 235 -0.89 13.07 30.61
CA LEU A 235 -0.11 12.12 31.41
C LEU A 235 0.54 12.78 32.63
N GLN A 236 0.13 13.99 33.00
CA GLN A 236 0.66 14.76 34.13
C GLN A 236 2.20 14.79 34.13
N THR A 237 2.81 14.84 32.94
CA THR A 237 4.26 14.72 32.77
C THR A 237 4.80 16.07 32.32
N GLN A 238 5.67 16.66 33.14
CA GLN A 238 6.45 17.84 32.79
C GLN A 238 7.89 17.64 33.28
N GLN A 239 8.87 17.69 32.40
CA GLN A 239 10.29 17.55 32.74
C GLN A 239 11.11 18.62 32.04
N THR A 240 12.06 19.19 32.76
CA THR A 240 12.96 20.23 32.27
C THR A 240 14.40 19.76 32.39
N PHE A 241 15.16 19.91 31.30
CA PHE A 241 16.54 19.46 31.17
C PHE A 241 17.46 20.65 30.86
N SER A 242 18.60 20.73 31.54
CA SER A 242 19.66 21.67 31.17
C SER A 242 20.45 21.11 30.00
N VAL A 243 20.58 21.89 28.93
CA VAL A 243 21.25 21.49 27.69
C VAL A 243 22.28 22.53 27.26
N LYS A 244 23.21 22.11 26.41
CA LYS A 244 24.22 22.99 25.84
C LYS A 244 24.51 22.60 24.40
N LEU A 245 24.28 23.54 23.48
CA LEU A 245 24.57 23.40 22.07
C LEU A 245 26.00 23.88 21.77
N GLN A 246 26.78 23.05 21.08
CA GLN A 246 28.12 23.40 20.63
C GLN A 246 28.06 24.09 19.25
N PRO A 247 29.03 24.94 18.88
CA PRO A 247 29.12 25.50 17.52
C PRO A 247 29.13 24.40 16.44
N GLY A 248 28.42 24.63 15.33
CA GLY A 248 28.21 23.66 14.26
C GLY A 248 26.95 22.81 14.42
N GLU A 249 26.88 21.69 13.71
CA GLU A 249 25.77 20.75 13.85
C GLU A 249 25.91 19.96 15.16
N GLY A 250 24.84 19.91 15.95
CA GLY A 250 24.81 19.19 17.23
C GLY A 250 23.43 18.63 17.55
N SER A 251 23.41 17.50 18.25
CA SER A 251 22.17 16.85 18.70
C SER A 251 21.94 17.01 20.20
N ILE A 252 20.66 17.08 20.57
CA ILE A 252 20.16 16.94 21.93
C ILE A 252 19.31 15.68 21.95
N VAL A 253 19.64 14.76 22.86
CA VAL A 253 18.84 13.56 23.13
C VAL A 253 18.37 13.63 24.58
N LEU A 254 17.05 13.66 24.78
CA LEU A 254 16.43 13.70 26.09
C LEU A 254 15.68 12.40 26.33
N LEU A 255 15.79 11.89 27.55
CA LEU A 255 15.03 10.73 28.00
C LEU A 255 13.97 11.18 28.99
N VAL A 256 12.72 11.27 28.54
CA VAL A 256 11.59 11.70 29.35
C VAL A 256 10.94 10.48 29.98
N ASN A 257 10.89 10.46 31.31
CA ASN A 257 10.27 9.36 32.06
C ASN A 257 8.75 9.55 32.20
N ILE A 258 7.94 8.61 31.74
CA ILE A 258 6.48 8.69 31.95
C ILE A 258 6.14 8.13 33.33
N ASN A 259 5.45 8.91 34.16
CA ASN A 259 5.17 8.54 35.54
C ASN A 259 4.29 7.27 35.62
N LYS A 260 4.71 6.28 36.42
CA LYS A 260 3.96 5.03 36.65
C LYS A 260 2.56 5.24 37.23
N SER A 261 2.33 6.34 37.94
CA SER A 261 1.00 6.65 38.46
C SER A 261 -0.01 7.06 37.38
N SER A 262 0.47 7.41 36.18
CA SER A 262 -0.39 7.75 35.03
C SER A 262 -0.63 6.52 34.18
N ALA A 263 -1.89 6.13 34.03
CA ALA A 263 -2.27 5.05 33.11
C ALA A 263 -2.07 5.52 31.66
N VAL A 264 -1.14 4.88 30.95
CA VAL A 264 -0.91 5.12 29.52
C VAL A 264 -1.83 4.19 28.72
N GLU A 265 -2.77 4.76 27.98
CA GLU A 265 -3.55 4.04 26.98
C GLU A 265 -2.69 3.84 25.74
N ALA A 266 -2.38 2.58 25.42
CA ALA A 266 -1.59 2.24 24.25
C ALA A 266 -2.40 2.45 22.95
N TRP A 267 -1.69 2.77 21.87
CA TRP A 267 -2.23 2.73 20.51
C TRP A 267 -2.40 1.28 20.06
N TRP A 268 -3.48 0.98 19.34
CA TRP A 268 -3.78 -0.32 18.77
C TRP A 268 -4.15 -0.23 17.29
N PRO A 269 -3.87 -1.28 16.50
CA PRO A 269 -4.33 -1.37 15.12
C PRO A 269 -5.87 -1.43 15.00
N ASN A 270 -6.36 -1.13 13.81
CA ASN A 270 -7.77 -1.21 13.44
C ASN A 270 -8.35 -2.60 13.81
N GLY A 271 -9.51 -2.61 14.45
CA GLY A 271 -10.16 -3.84 14.95
C GLY A 271 -9.60 -4.44 16.23
N HIS A 272 -8.52 -3.89 16.81
CA HIS A 272 -7.86 -4.45 18.01
C HIS A 272 -7.77 -3.49 19.22
N GLY A 273 -8.29 -2.28 19.10
CA GLY A 273 -8.35 -1.32 20.20
C GLY A 273 -8.46 0.12 19.69
N LYS A 274 -8.20 1.08 20.57
CA LYS A 274 -8.22 2.52 20.24
C LYS A 274 -6.86 3.00 19.75
N GLN A 275 -6.89 4.01 18.88
CA GLN A 275 -5.71 4.70 18.35
C GLN A 275 -5.34 5.90 19.24
N THR A 276 -5.32 5.71 20.57
CA THR A 276 -5.14 6.81 21.53
C THR A 276 -3.75 7.43 21.41
N GLY A 277 -3.70 8.75 21.25
CA GLY A 277 -2.47 9.54 21.24
C GLY A 277 -2.52 10.74 22.18
N TYR A 278 -1.35 11.29 22.52
CA TYR A 278 -1.18 12.32 23.53
C TYR A 278 -0.52 13.55 22.93
N ASN A 279 -1.15 14.72 23.08
CA ASN A 279 -0.53 15.98 22.68
C ASN A 279 0.67 16.27 23.58
N MET A 280 1.79 16.60 22.94
CA MET A 280 3.07 16.91 23.56
C MET A 280 3.54 18.26 23.06
N THR A 281 4.15 19.04 23.97
CA THR A 281 4.88 20.26 23.63
C THR A 281 6.31 20.14 24.13
N THR A 282 7.27 20.43 23.25
CA THR A 282 8.68 20.62 23.62
C THR A 282 9.06 22.08 23.42
N THR A 283 9.48 22.74 24.50
CA THR A 283 9.89 24.14 24.50
C THR A 283 11.39 24.23 24.77
N PHE A 284 12.15 24.79 23.83
CA PHE A 284 13.58 25.09 23.96
C PHE A 284 13.73 26.57 24.36
N MET A 285 14.20 26.81 25.58
CA MET A 285 14.50 28.14 26.13
C MET A 285 16.01 28.31 26.26
N MET A 286 16.65 28.89 25.23
CA MET A 286 18.11 29.06 25.23
C MET A 286 18.51 30.47 25.63
N GLU A 287 19.66 30.61 26.31
CA GLU A 287 20.18 31.89 26.86
C GLU A 287 20.35 32.99 25.79
N ALA A 288 20.50 32.61 24.52
CA ALA A 288 20.58 33.53 23.40
C ALA A 288 19.22 34.19 23.01
N GLY A 289 18.17 34.02 23.82
CA GLY A 289 16.93 34.81 23.74
C GLY A 289 15.92 34.34 22.69
N CYS A 290 16.11 33.18 22.07
CA CYS A 290 15.14 32.57 21.16
C CYS A 290 14.42 31.41 21.87
N GLN A 291 13.10 31.39 21.81
CA GLN A 291 12.26 30.28 22.25
C GLN A 291 11.80 29.51 21.01
N ILE A 292 12.05 28.21 20.98
CA ILE A 292 11.51 27.31 19.94
C ILE A 292 10.50 26.39 20.58
N GLU A 293 9.29 26.33 20.02
CA GLU A 293 8.26 25.37 20.45
C GLU A 293 7.95 24.38 19.33
N LYS A 294 7.82 23.11 19.72
CA LYS A 294 7.34 22.04 18.85
C LYS A 294 6.13 21.36 19.48
N PHE A 295 5.09 21.25 18.67
CA PHE A 295 3.87 20.51 19.00
C PHE A 295 3.91 19.19 18.24
N SER A 296 3.73 18.08 18.95
CA SER A 296 3.64 16.75 18.36
C SER A 296 2.57 15.92 19.06
N LYS A 297 2.18 14.82 18.43
CA LYS A 297 1.30 13.81 19.02
C LYS A 297 2.12 12.54 19.23
N VAL A 298 2.14 12.04 20.46
CA VAL A 298 2.91 10.85 20.84
C VAL A 298 1.95 9.67 21.02
N TYR A 299 2.31 8.53 20.45
CA TYR A 299 1.53 7.30 20.51
C TYR A 299 2.37 6.19 21.14
N PHE A 300 1.92 5.63 22.26
CA PHE A 300 2.66 4.60 22.97
C PHE A 300 2.23 3.21 22.47
N ARG A 301 3.18 2.45 21.91
CA ARG A 301 2.98 1.03 21.61
C ARG A 301 4.30 0.27 21.53
N THR A 302 4.26 -1.05 21.66
CA THR A 302 5.40 -1.93 21.37
C THR A 302 5.11 -2.76 20.13
N VAL A 303 6.16 -3.11 19.38
CA VAL A 303 6.11 -4.11 18.29
C VAL A 303 7.24 -5.10 18.45
N GLU A 304 6.94 -6.36 18.20
CA GLU A 304 7.91 -7.45 18.15
C GLU A 304 7.62 -8.28 16.89
N LEU A 305 8.64 -8.53 16.07
CA LEU A 305 8.60 -9.59 15.07
C LEU A 305 9.10 -10.87 15.74
N VAL A 306 8.22 -11.84 15.93
CA VAL A 306 8.52 -13.09 16.62
C VAL A 306 8.88 -14.17 15.60
N GLN A 307 10.06 -14.77 15.81
CA GLN A 307 10.61 -15.84 15.00
C GLN A 307 11.11 -16.97 15.91
N GLU A 308 10.17 -17.73 16.46
CA GLU A 308 10.41 -18.82 17.39
C GLU A 308 10.04 -20.19 16.78
N PRO A 309 10.69 -21.30 17.19
CA PRO A 309 10.34 -22.64 16.75
C PRO A 309 8.88 -23.00 17.05
N ILE A 310 8.23 -23.72 16.14
CA ILE A 310 6.85 -24.17 16.30
C ILE A 310 6.81 -25.69 16.54
N PRO A 311 6.16 -26.19 17.60
CA PRO A 311 6.02 -27.64 17.81
C PRO A 311 5.38 -28.35 16.61
N GLY A 312 6.03 -29.40 16.11
CA GLY A 312 5.54 -30.19 14.98
C GLY A 312 5.81 -29.59 13.59
N SER A 313 6.53 -28.47 13.51
CA SER A 313 6.83 -27.76 12.27
C SER A 313 8.30 -27.32 12.25
N PRO A 314 9.11 -27.72 11.25
CA PRO A 314 10.48 -27.23 11.16
C PRO A 314 10.52 -25.73 10.83
N GLY A 315 11.67 -25.11 11.04
CA GLY A 315 11.86 -23.67 10.84
C GLY A 315 11.39 -22.80 11.99
N LEU A 316 11.03 -21.56 11.68
CA LEU A 316 10.66 -20.52 12.64
C LEU A 316 9.33 -19.89 12.24
N SER A 317 8.55 -19.47 13.24
CA SER A 317 7.39 -18.61 13.02
C SER A 317 7.78 -17.26 12.42
N PHE A 318 6.79 -16.51 11.92
CA PHE A 318 6.97 -15.13 11.49
C PHE A 318 5.67 -14.37 11.73
N TYR A 319 5.57 -13.66 12.85
CA TYR A 319 4.36 -12.92 13.21
C TYR A 319 4.64 -11.71 14.08
N PHE A 320 3.67 -10.80 14.15
CA PHE A 320 3.79 -9.57 14.93
C PHE A 320 3.05 -9.67 16.26
N ARG A 321 3.73 -9.24 17.34
CA ARG A 321 3.07 -8.91 18.61
C ARG A 321 3.00 -7.41 18.77
N ILE A 322 1.79 -6.87 18.90
CA ILE A 322 1.54 -5.46 19.22
C ILE A 322 1.10 -5.38 20.68
N ASN A 323 1.83 -4.60 21.50
CA ASN A 323 1.58 -4.51 22.94
C ASN A 323 1.51 -5.89 23.63
N GLY A 324 2.34 -6.83 23.17
CA GLY A 324 2.43 -8.21 23.67
C GLY A 324 1.36 -9.18 23.15
N ARG A 325 0.43 -8.75 22.29
CA ARG A 325 -0.60 -9.63 21.70
C ARG A 325 -0.26 -9.99 20.25
N PRO A 326 -0.28 -11.27 19.86
CA PRO A 326 -0.21 -11.67 18.46
C PRO A 326 -1.36 -11.05 17.67
N ILE A 327 -1.07 -10.51 16.49
CA ILE A 327 -2.06 -9.94 15.58
C ILE A 327 -1.89 -10.62 14.21
N PHE A 328 -2.95 -11.22 13.69
CA PHE A 328 -2.98 -11.64 12.29
C PHE A 328 -3.02 -10.39 11.41
N ILE A 329 -2.02 -10.23 10.55
CA ILE A 329 -1.93 -9.08 9.66
C ILE A 329 -2.89 -9.26 8.47
N LYS A 330 -3.79 -8.30 8.27
CA LYS A 330 -4.80 -8.31 7.21
C LYS A 330 -4.68 -7.05 6.38
N GLY A 331 -4.45 -7.19 5.09
CA GLY A 331 -4.21 -6.01 4.28
C GLY A 331 -3.85 -6.29 2.85
N SER A 332 -3.13 -5.33 2.29
CA SER A 332 -2.66 -5.35 0.91
C SER A 332 -1.43 -4.45 0.73
N ASN A 333 -0.87 -4.45 -0.46
CA ASN A 333 0.30 -3.65 -0.82
C ASN A 333 -0.12 -2.29 -1.41
N TRP A 334 0.40 -1.21 -0.84
CA TRP A 334 0.23 0.17 -1.31
C TRP A 334 1.28 0.52 -2.35
N ILE A 335 0.82 1.07 -3.48
CA ILE A 335 1.66 1.64 -4.54
C ILE A 335 1.36 3.15 -4.68
N PRO A 336 2.21 3.94 -5.37
CA PRO A 336 1.90 5.34 -5.65
C PRO A 336 0.51 5.52 -6.28
N ALA A 337 -0.27 6.45 -5.73
CA ALA A 337 -1.66 6.68 -6.14
C ALA A 337 -1.81 7.47 -7.46
N ASP A 338 -0.72 8.05 -7.98
CA ASP A 338 -0.64 8.75 -9.25
C ASP A 338 0.83 8.79 -9.72
N SER A 339 1.08 8.87 -11.02
CA SER A 339 2.43 9.08 -11.58
C SER A 339 2.98 10.48 -11.27
N PHE A 340 2.11 11.40 -10.85
CA PHE A 340 2.43 12.78 -10.51
C PHE A 340 1.98 13.05 -9.07
N GLN A 341 2.95 13.01 -8.14
CA GLN A 341 2.70 13.15 -6.70
C GLN A 341 1.97 14.45 -6.32
N ASP A 342 2.07 15.51 -7.12
CA ASP A 342 1.33 16.76 -6.91
C ASP A 342 -0.19 16.66 -7.12
N ARG A 343 -0.68 15.55 -7.71
CA ARG A 343 -2.11 15.23 -7.80
C ARG A 343 -2.64 14.42 -6.62
N VAL A 344 -1.77 13.86 -5.80
CA VAL A 344 -2.17 13.01 -4.66
C VAL A 344 -2.49 13.91 -3.47
N THR A 345 -3.74 14.37 -3.42
CA THR A 345 -4.23 15.27 -2.36
C THR A 345 -4.48 14.54 -1.04
N TYR A 346 -4.60 15.30 0.06
CA TYR A 346 -5.04 14.77 1.35
C TYR A 346 -6.37 14.00 1.25
N ASP A 347 -7.34 14.53 0.51
CA ASP A 347 -8.65 13.90 0.35
C ASP A 347 -8.54 12.57 -0.40
N THR A 348 -7.70 12.51 -1.44
CA THR A 348 -7.40 11.26 -2.15
C THR A 348 -6.78 10.22 -1.22
N LEU A 349 -5.75 10.60 -0.44
CA LEU A 349 -5.13 9.70 0.53
C LEU A 349 -6.13 9.20 1.57
N ARG A 350 -6.88 10.13 2.18
CA ARG A 350 -7.84 9.79 3.22
C ARG A 350 -8.93 8.87 2.68
N LEU A 351 -9.40 9.10 1.47
CA LEU A 351 -10.38 8.24 0.80
C LEU A 351 -9.85 6.81 0.61
N LEU A 352 -8.63 6.65 0.07
CA LEU A 352 -8.03 5.34 -0.19
C LEU A 352 -7.72 4.58 1.11
N LEU A 353 -7.10 5.26 2.08
CA LEU A 353 -6.79 4.67 3.40
C LEU A 353 -8.04 4.33 4.20
N LYS A 354 -9.08 5.17 4.13
CA LYS A 354 -10.37 4.87 4.74
C LYS A 354 -11.05 3.69 4.06
N SER A 355 -10.91 3.55 2.74
CA SER A 355 -11.41 2.38 2.01
C SER A 355 -10.76 1.09 2.52
N ALA A 356 -9.43 1.07 2.68
CA ALA A 356 -8.71 -0.06 3.28
C ALA A 356 -9.22 -0.39 4.70
N ALA A 357 -9.41 0.62 5.56
CA ALA A 357 -9.96 0.41 6.90
C ALA A 357 -11.42 -0.09 6.88
N ASP A 358 -12.27 0.40 5.98
CA ASP A 358 -13.65 -0.04 5.78
C ASP A 358 -13.72 -1.48 5.26
N ALA A 359 -12.67 -1.97 4.59
CA ALA A 359 -12.48 -3.36 4.18
C ALA A 359 -11.87 -4.25 5.29
N ASN A 360 -11.92 -3.80 6.56
CA ASN A 360 -11.41 -4.52 7.72
C ASN A 360 -9.89 -4.82 7.69
N MET A 361 -9.11 -4.08 6.89
CA MET A 361 -7.66 -4.17 6.91
C MET A 361 -7.11 -3.52 8.19
N ASN A 362 -6.01 -4.07 8.69
CA ASN A 362 -5.25 -3.54 9.83
C ASN A 362 -3.80 -3.21 9.48
N ALA A 363 -3.34 -3.51 8.26
CA ALA A 363 -2.03 -3.14 7.77
C ALA A 363 -2.01 -2.86 6.26
N LEU A 364 -1.01 -2.09 5.83
CA LEU A 364 -0.60 -1.94 4.44
C LEU A 364 0.92 -2.10 4.33
N ARG A 365 1.39 -2.55 3.18
CA ARG A 365 2.82 -2.54 2.85
C ARG A 365 3.11 -1.42 1.86
N VAL A 366 3.89 -0.42 2.27
CA VAL A 366 4.37 0.62 1.35
C VAL A 366 5.51 -0.01 0.54
N TRP A 367 5.17 -0.43 -0.68
CA TRP A 367 6.03 -1.25 -1.53
C TRP A 367 7.26 -0.49 -2.04
N GLY A 368 8.42 -1.17 -2.06
CA GLY A 368 9.73 -0.58 -2.29
C GLY A 368 10.01 -0.03 -3.69
N GLY A 369 9.15 -0.19 -4.69
CA GLY A 369 9.36 0.48 -5.97
C GLY A 369 8.58 1.79 -6.13
N GLY A 370 7.79 2.17 -5.12
CA GLY A 370 7.04 3.42 -5.09
C GLY A 370 7.87 4.59 -4.54
N VAL A 371 7.26 5.32 -3.59
CA VAL A 371 7.88 6.44 -2.88
C VAL A 371 7.78 6.23 -1.37
N TYR A 372 8.70 6.84 -0.60
CA TYR A 372 8.37 7.15 0.79
C TYR A 372 7.22 8.15 0.77
N GLU A 373 6.09 7.77 1.35
CA GLU A 373 4.86 8.53 1.20
C GLU A 373 4.94 9.91 1.87
N GLN A 374 3.99 10.78 1.52
CA GLN A 374 3.85 12.09 2.16
C GLN A 374 3.47 12.00 3.63
N ASP A 375 3.75 13.04 4.42
CA ASP A 375 3.58 13.03 5.88
C ASP A 375 2.12 12.70 6.26
N GLU A 376 1.17 13.25 5.49
CA GLU A 376 -0.26 13.05 5.66
C GLU A 376 -0.67 11.57 5.57
N PHE A 377 0.01 10.75 4.78
CA PHE A 377 -0.27 9.31 4.68
C PHE A 377 -0.05 8.60 6.01
N TYR A 378 1.08 8.87 6.66
CA TYR A 378 1.44 8.23 7.93
C TYR A 378 0.61 8.80 9.08
N ASP A 379 0.31 10.10 9.06
CA ASP A 379 -0.60 10.74 10.01
C ASP A 379 -1.99 10.10 9.96
N ILE A 380 -2.55 9.90 8.76
CA ILE A 380 -3.84 9.21 8.61
C ILE A 380 -3.73 7.78 9.13
N CYS A 381 -2.70 7.01 8.75
CA CYS A 381 -2.50 5.63 9.21
C CYS A 381 -2.43 5.53 10.75
N ASP A 382 -1.75 6.47 11.41
CA ASP A 382 -1.70 6.56 12.86
C ASP A 382 -3.08 6.84 13.47
N GLU A 383 -3.87 7.71 12.85
CA GLU A 383 -5.22 8.06 13.31
C GLU A 383 -6.23 6.92 13.17
N ILE A 384 -6.19 6.19 12.05
CA ILE A 384 -7.17 5.14 11.73
C ILE A 384 -6.70 3.73 12.10
N GLY A 385 -5.46 3.58 12.58
CA GLY A 385 -4.96 2.31 13.11
C GLY A 385 -4.44 1.36 12.03
N ILE A 386 -3.99 1.85 10.88
CA ILE A 386 -3.39 1.01 9.84
C ILE A 386 -1.89 0.89 10.10
N MET A 387 -1.44 -0.34 10.34
CA MET A 387 -0.02 -0.65 10.48
C MET A 387 0.68 -0.56 9.12
N ILE A 388 1.96 -0.21 9.11
CA ILE A 388 2.76 -0.07 7.90
C ILE A 388 3.97 -1.01 7.94
N TRP A 389 4.04 -1.91 6.97
CA TRP A 389 5.28 -2.54 6.55
C TRP A 389 5.97 -1.57 5.60
N GLN A 390 7.10 -0.97 6.01
CA GLN A 390 7.78 0.06 5.24
C GLN A 390 9.00 -0.51 4.53
N ASP A 391 8.91 -0.69 3.22
CA ASP A 391 10.10 -0.96 2.41
C ASP A 391 10.95 0.32 2.25
N PHE A 392 12.24 0.15 2.03
CA PHE A 392 13.09 1.17 1.40
C PHE A 392 12.90 1.11 -0.12
N MET A 393 13.18 2.23 -0.81
CA MET A 393 12.78 2.40 -2.21
C MET A 393 13.71 1.68 -3.22
N PHE A 394 13.79 0.36 -3.08
CA PHE A 394 14.53 -0.59 -3.92
C PHE A 394 13.64 -1.79 -4.23
N ALA A 395 13.47 -2.16 -5.50
CA ALA A 395 12.54 -3.23 -5.90
C ALA A 395 12.93 -3.93 -7.20
N CYS A 396 12.87 -5.27 -7.20
CA CYS A 396 13.06 -6.19 -8.34
C CYS A 396 14.24 -5.84 -9.26
N ALA A 397 15.33 -5.34 -8.68
CA ALA A 397 16.51 -4.90 -9.41
C ALA A 397 17.77 -5.03 -8.53
N LEU A 398 18.91 -5.22 -9.19
CA LEU A 398 20.20 -5.01 -8.56
C LEU A 398 20.57 -3.53 -8.67
N TYR A 399 21.42 -3.06 -7.76
CA TYR A 399 21.78 -1.65 -7.64
C TYR A 399 23.29 -1.49 -7.53
N PRO A 400 23.86 -0.40 -8.10
CA PRO A 400 25.28 -0.15 -8.02
C PRO A 400 25.72 0.16 -6.59
N THR A 401 26.99 -0.11 -6.30
CA THR A 401 27.64 0.18 -5.00
C THR A 401 28.80 1.15 -5.13
N ASP A 402 28.82 1.94 -6.21
CA ASP A 402 29.75 3.05 -6.36
C ASP A 402 29.61 4.03 -5.20
N GLN A 403 30.73 4.61 -4.77
CA GLN A 403 30.77 5.45 -3.56
C GLN A 403 29.75 6.59 -3.60
N ASN A 404 29.62 7.29 -4.73
CA ASN A 404 28.65 8.40 -4.88
C ASN A 404 27.20 7.92 -4.75
N TYR A 405 26.89 6.74 -5.31
CA TYR A 405 25.54 6.16 -5.21
C TYR A 405 25.24 5.78 -3.75
N LEU A 406 26.19 5.14 -3.07
CA LEU A 406 26.04 4.79 -1.65
C LEU A 406 25.92 6.03 -0.77
N GLU A 407 26.65 7.12 -1.05
CA GLU A 407 26.52 8.38 -0.31
C GLU A 407 25.12 9.00 -0.47
N SER A 408 24.57 8.98 -1.69
CA SER A 408 23.20 9.40 -1.95
C SER A 408 22.19 8.53 -1.18
N VAL A 409 22.37 7.21 -1.17
CA VAL A 409 21.54 6.27 -0.40
C VAL A 409 21.65 6.51 1.11
N ARG A 410 22.86 6.71 1.65
CA ARG A 410 23.04 6.99 3.09
C ARG A 410 22.29 8.25 3.53
N ALA A 411 22.34 9.30 2.71
CA ALA A 411 21.63 10.55 2.98
C ALA A 411 20.10 10.32 2.98
N GLU A 412 19.59 9.63 1.96
CA GLU A 412 18.18 9.24 1.84
C GLU A 412 17.70 8.43 3.05
N VAL A 413 18.38 7.32 3.37
CA VAL A 413 17.97 6.43 4.47
C VAL A 413 18.02 7.16 5.81
N SER A 414 19.08 7.92 6.08
CA SER A 414 19.17 8.70 7.32
C SER A 414 18.04 9.71 7.42
N HIS A 415 17.71 10.41 6.34
CA HIS A 415 16.62 11.38 6.31
C HIS A 415 15.26 10.70 6.54
N GLN A 416 14.97 9.61 5.83
CA GLN A 416 13.66 8.96 5.86
C GLN A 416 13.40 8.24 7.17
N VAL A 417 14.38 7.51 7.73
CA VAL A 417 14.22 6.86 9.04
C VAL A 417 13.95 7.89 10.12
N ARG A 418 14.69 9.00 10.12
CA ARG A 418 14.45 10.14 11.01
C ARG A 418 13.04 10.70 10.85
N ARG A 419 12.63 11.02 9.62
CA ARG A 419 11.28 11.54 9.34
C ARG A 419 10.18 10.61 9.86
N LEU A 420 10.36 9.31 9.72
CA LEU A 420 9.28 8.34 9.86
C LEU A 420 9.24 7.56 11.18
N LYS A 421 10.35 7.46 11.94
CA LYS A 421 10.45 6.59 13.14
C LYS A 421 9.50 6.96 14.29
N SER A 422 8.90 8.15 14.30
CA SER A 422 7.91 8.55 15.30
C SER A 422 6.50 8.00 15.07
N HIS A 423 6.18 7.51 13.87
CA HIS A 423 4.83 7.05 13.54
C HIS A 423 4.56 5.65 14.12
N PRO A 424 3.57 5.46 15.03
CA PRO A 424 3.22 4.13 15.52
C PRO A 424 2.77 3.21 14.39
N SER A 425 2.18 3.70 13.30
CA SER A 425 1.73 2.86 12.19
C SER A 425 2.85 1.95 11.68
N ILE A 426 4.08 2.44 11.48
CA ILE A 426 5.20 1.63 10.97
C ILE A 426 5.56 0.51 11.94
N ILE A 427 5.39 -0.76 11.57
CA ILE A 427 5.69 -1.92 12.41
C ILE A 427 6.96 -2.67 11.99
N LEU A 428 7.46 -2.43 10.78
CA LEU A 428 8.62 -3.11 10.22
C LEU A 428 9.35 -2.21 9.22
N TRP A 429 10.68 -2.25 9.28
CA TRP A 429 11.55 -1.75 8.21
C TRP A 429 12.01 -2.92 7.33
N SER A 430 11.86 -2.78 6.01
CA SER A 430 12.22 -3.81 5.03
C SER A 430 13.17 -3.24 3.98
N GLY A 431 14.33 -3.86 3.80
CA GLY A 431 15.43 -3.29 3.00
C GLY A 431 15.13 -3.12 1.51
N ASN A 432 14.29 -3.99 0.93
CA ASN A 432 13.87 -3.94 -0.48
C ASN A 432 12.70 -4.89 -0.76
N ASN A 433 12.14 -4.80 -1.97
CA ASN A 433 11.25 -5.80 -2.56
C ASN A 433 12.02 -6.78 -3.46
N GLU A 434 11.88 -8.07 -3.16
CA GLU A 434 12.27 -9.24 -3.96
C GLU A 434 13.74 -9.38 -4.37
N ASN A 435 14.65 -8.51 -3.93
CA ASN A 435 16.03 -8.57 -4.42
C ASN A 435 16.82 -9.75 -3.81
N GLU A 436 16.43 -10.24 -2.64
CA GLU A 436 16.97 -11.51 -2.11
C GLU A 436 16.56 -12.69 -3.01
N ALA A 437 15.26 -12.81 -3.32
CA ALA A 437 14.72 -13.83 -4.20
C ALA A 437 15.30 -13.73 -5.61
N ALA A 438 15.40 -12.52 -6.17
CA ALA A 438 15.94 -12.30 -7.50
C ALA A 438 17.39 -12.77 -7.65
N LEU A 439 18.19 -12.58 -6.60
CA LEU A 439 19.58 -13.01 -6.58
C LEU A 439 19.72 -14.51 -6.29
N ALA A 440 18.96 -15.05 -5.32
CA ALA A 440 18.99 -16.46 -4.95
C ALA A 440 18.52 -17.38 -6.10
N SER A 441 17.46 -16.98 -6.80
CA SER A 441 16.90 -17.70 -7.96
C SER A 441 17.49 -17.25 -9.30
N ASN A 442 18.46 -16.33 -9.29
CA ASN A 442 19.14 -15.80 -10.47
C ASN A 442 18.22 -15.33 -11.61
N TRP A 443 17.20 -14.50 -11.28
CA TRP A 443 16.23 -13.97 -12.25
C TRP A 443 16.88 -13.30 -13.46
N PHE A 444 18.02 -12.67 -13.24
CA PHE A 444 18.72 -11.87 -14.25
C PHE A 444 19.74 -12.68 -15.06
N SER A 445 19.76 -14.02 -14.92
CA SER A 445 20.68 -14.90 -15.67
C SER A 445 22.16 -14.49 -15.55
N ILE A 446 22.57 -14.10 -14.35
CA ILE A 446 23.94 -13.68 -14.03
C ILE A 446 24.87 -14.89 -14.20
N PRO A 447 26.02 -14.74 -14.87
CA PRO A 447 27.03 -15.79 -14.95
C PRO A 447 27.49 -16.21 -13.55
N TYR A 448 27.55 -17.52 -13.30
CA TYR A 448 27.91 -18.04 -11.97
C TYR A 448 29.27 -17.54 -11.45
N ALA A 449 30.22 -17.29 -12.35
CA ALA A 449 31.53 -16.72 -12.01
C ALA A 449 31.45 -15.31 -11.39
N ASP A 450 30.41 -14.54 -11.73
CA ASP A 450 30.24 -13.15 -11.29
C ASP A 450 29.29 -13.03 -10.09
N LEU A 451 28.53 -14.08 -9.75
CA LEU A 451 27.50 -14.06 -8.71
C LEU A 451 28.03 -13.53 -7.36
N GLY A 452 29.27 -13.89 -7.00
CA GLY A 452 29.91 -13.42 -5.77
C GLY A 452 30.06 -11.89 -5.67
N VAL A 453 30.16 -11.18 -6.80
CA VAL A 453 30.19 -9.71 -6.84
C VAL A 453 28.83 -9.15 -6.46
N TYR A 454 27.75 -9.64 -7.07
CA TYR A 454 26.39 -9.18 -6.79
C TYR A 454 25.92 -9.50 -5.36
N ILE A 455 26.34 -10.64 -4.81
CA ILE A 455 26.09 -10.97 -3.39
C ILE A 455 26.78 -9.96 -2.48
N LYS A 456 28.03 -9.60 -2.79
CA LYS A 456 28.76 -8.58 -2.04
C LYS A 456 28.08 -7.22 -2.15
N ASP A 457 27.55 -6.87 -3.31
CA ASP A 457 26.86 -5.60 -3.53
C ASP A 457 25.53 -5.53 -2.79
N TYR A 458 24.75 -6.61 -2.82
CA TYR A 458 23.53 -6.79 -2.02
C TYR A 458 23.82 -6.57 -0.53
N VAL A 459 24.80 -7.27 0.03
CA VAL A 459 25.19 -7.12 1.45
C VAL A 459 25.72 -5.71 1.74
N THR A 460 26.49 -5.14 0.82
CA THR A 460 27.01 -3.77 0.99
C THR A 460 25.88 -2.76 1.07
N LEU A 461 24.91 -2.81 0.17
CA LEU A 461 23.78 -1.89 0.16
C LEU A 461 22.86 -2.12 1.37
N TYR A 462 22.24 -3.30 1.47
CA TYR A 462 21.12 -3.50 2.40
C TYR A 462 21.58 -3.73 3.85
N VAL A 463 22.77 -4.27 4.07
CA VAL A 463 23.27 -4.59 5.42
C VAL A 463 24.23 -3.53 5.92
N LYS A 464 25.32 -3.26 5.19
CA LYS A 464 26.39 -2.35 5.65
C LYS A 464 26.04 -0.86 5.53
N ASN A 465 24.94 -0.52 4.87
CA ASN A 465 24.46 0.86 4.79
C ASN A 465 23.05 0.98 5.36
N ILE A 466 22.05 0.37 4.71
CA ILE A 466 20.65 0.57 5.10
C ILE A 466 20.38 0.07 6.52
N ARG A 467 20.63 -1.22 6.80
CA ARG A 467 20.41 -1.80 8.13
C ARG A 467 21.21 -1.10 9.23
N GLU A 468 22.49 -0.81 9.00
CA GLU A 468 23.33 -0.13 10.00
C GLU A 468 22.79 1.25 10.37
N ILE A 469 22.34 2.04 9.39
CA ILE A 469 21.68 3.33 9.64
C ILE A 469 20.37 3.13 10.40
N VAL A 470 19.50 2.22 9.94
CA VAL A 470 18.22 1.94 10.61
C VAL A 470 18.43 1.58 12.08
N LEU A 471 19.34 0.66 12.40
CA LEU A 471 19.56 0.22 13.79
C LEU A 471 20.28 1.24 14.67
N THR A 472 20.95 2.22 14.05
CA THR A 472 21.52 3.37 14.75
C THR A 472 20.43 4.37 15.11
N GLU A 473 19.49 4.61 14.20
CA GLU A 473 18.44 5.62 14.31
C GLU A 473 17.18 5.14 15.06
N ASP A 474 16.80 3.87 14.90
CA ASP A 474 15.59 3.27 15.46
C ASP A 474 15.83 1.83 15.96
N LYS A 475 15.69 1.65 17.27
CA LYS A 475 15.80 0.35 17.95
C LYS A 475 14.45 -0.19 18.41
N SER A 476 13.37 0.52 18.13
CA SER A 476 12.01 0.18 18.60
C SER A 476 11.28 -0.77 17.65
N ARG A 477 11.79 -0.96 16.43
CA ARG A 477 11.17 -1.76 15.38
C ARG A 477 12.12 -2.83 14.83
N PRO A 478 11.58 -3.97 14.36
CA PRO A 478 12.35 -4.95 13.63
C PRO A 478 12.81 -4.42 12.26
N PHE A 479 13.84 -5.07 11.72
CA PHE A 479 14.35 -4.86 10.37
C PHE A 479 14.52 -6.22 9.66
N VAL A 480 14.07 -6.31 8.42
CA VAL A 480 14.37 -7.42 7.50
C VAL A 480 15.09 -6.89 6.25
N ALA A 481 15.94 -7.71 5.63
CA ALA A 481 16.77 -7.24 4.50
C ALA A 481 16.01 -7.16 3.17
N SER A 482 15.00 -8.01 2.97
CA SER A 482 14.17 -8.15 1.76
C SER A 482 12.78 -8.67 2.14
N SER A 483 11.87 -8.68 1.17
CA SER A 483 10.56 -9.35 1.20
C SER A 483 10.32 -9.94 -0.21
N PRO A 484 10.19 -11.27 -0.38
CA PRO A 484 10.22 -12.28 0.68
C PRO A 484 11.64 -12.47 1.24
N THR A 485 11.72 -13.02 2.45
CA THR A 485 12.95 -13.39 3.14
C THR A 485 12.68 -14.51 4.14
N ASN A 486 13.72 -15.27 4.52
CA ASN A 486 13.63 -16.26 5.61
C ASN A 486 13.96 -15.65 6.99
N GLY A 487 14.07 -14.33 7.09
CA GLY A 487 14.27 -13.61 8.35
C GLY A 487 15.58 -13.98 9.03
N LEU A 488 15.52 -14.50 10.26
CA LEU A 488 16.70 -14.94 11.02
C LEU A 488 17.50 -16.04 10.31
N GLU A 489 16.86 -16.89 9.51
CA GLU A 489 17.57 -17.92 8.74
C GLU A 489 18.36 -17.29 7.58
N SER A 490 17.80 -16.30 6.86
CA SER A 490 18.56 -15.50 5.89
C SER A 490 19.78 -14.85 6.53
N VAL A 491 19.67 -14.30 7.75
CA VAL A 491 20.83 -13.75 8.49
C VAL A 491 21.89 -14.82 8.73
N LYS A 492 21.49 -16.01 9.17
CA LYS A 492 22.38 -17.14 9.44
C LYS A 492 23.08 -17.64 8.18
N GLU A 493 22.42 -17.57 7.03
CA GLU A 493 22.96 -17.94 5.71
C GLU A 493 23.82 -16.84 5.07
N GLY A 494 24.02 -15.70 5.74
CA GLY A 494 24.84 -14.60 5.23
C GLY A 494 24.07 -13.58 4.40
N TRP A 495 22.80 -13.36 4.74
CA TRP A 495 21.84 -12.39 4.18
C TRP A 495 21.23 -12.73 2.83
N LEU A 496 21.58 -13.88 2.27
CA LEU A 496 20.98 -14.44 1.06
C LEU A 496 20.64 -15.90 1.36
N SER A 497 19.37 -16.19 1.65
CA SER A 497 18.95 -17.58 1.83
C SER A 497 19.02 -18.35 0.51
N ARG A 498 19.27 -19.65 0.60
CA ARG A 498 19.24 -20.57 -0.56
C ARG A 498 17.87 -20.63 -1.22
N ASP A 499 16.81 -20.51 -0.43
CA ASP A 499 15.43 -20.52 -0.91
C ASP A 499 14.60 -19.50 -0.11
N PRO A 500 14.57 -18.22 -0.54
CA PRO A 500 13.77 -17.18 0.11
C PRO A 500 12.25 -17.40 0.04
N TYR A 501 11.78 -18.45 -0.66
CA TYR A 501 10.37 -18.85 -0.73
C TYR A 501 10.02 -20.01 0.21
N ASP A 502 10.94 -20.44 1.08
CA ASP A 502 10.71 -21.54 2.02
C ASP A 502 9.57 -21.20 3.00
N THR A 503 8.49 -21.97 2.92
CA THR A 503 7.27 -21.81 3.72
C THR A 503 7.48 -22.02 5.23
N HIS A 504 8.62 -22.56 5.64
CA HIS A 504 8.95 -22.84 7.04
C HIS A 504 9.51 -21.63 7.80
N TYR A 505 9.88 -20.57 7.10
CA TYR A 505 10.47 -19.35 7.66
C TYR A 505 9.77 -18.11 7.11
N GLY A 506 10.03 -16.96 7.73
CA GLY A 506 9.91 -15.70 7.00
C GLY A 506 8.54 -15.35 6.42
N ASP A 507 8.56 -14.67 5.28
CA ASP A 507 7.40 -14.33 4.47
C ASP A 507 7.58 -14.81 3.02
N THR A 508 6.47 -15.01 2.30
CA THR A 508 6.48 -15.50 0.92
C THR A 508 5.62 -14.64 0.00
N HIS A 509 6.04 -14.52 -1.26
CA HIS A 509 5.22 -14.00 -2.36
C HIS A 509 4.75 -15.19 -3.22
N PHE A 510 3.46 -15.25 -3.57
CA PHE A 510 2.91 -16.34 -4.37
C PHE A 510 2.03 -15.85 -5.52
N TYR A 511 2.38 -16.27 -6.74
CA TYR A 511 1.62 -15.98 -7.95
C TYR A 511 1.58 -17.24 -8.82
N ASP A 512 0.38 -17.71 -9.16
CA ASP A 512 0.19 -18.82 -10.09
C ASP A 512 -1.06 -18.57 -10.95
N TYR A 513 -0.83 -18.47 -12.25
CA TYR A 513 -1.85 -18.18 -13.26
C TYR A 513 -2.20 -19.40 -14.13
N ASN A 514 -1.63 -20.57 -13.81
CA ASN A 514 -1.78 -21.81 -14.58
C ASN A 514 -2.61 -22.86 -13.84
N SER A 515 -2.59 -22.86 -12.51
CA SER A 515 -3.42 -23.74 -11.69
C SER A 515 -4.84 -23.19 -11.55
N ASP A 516 -5.76 -24.04 -11.08
CA ASP A 516 -7.13 -23.65 -10.77
C ASP A 516 -7.19 -22.92 -9.42
N CYS A 517 -7.55 -21.64 -9.42
CA CYS A 517 -7.57 -20.80 -8.22
C CYS A 517 -8.65 -21.20 -7.18
N TRP A 518 -9.60 -22.07 -7.52
CA TRP A 518 -10.54 -22.64 -6.55
C TRP A 518 -9.92 -23.85 -5.81
N ASN A 519 -8.85 -24.43 -6.36
CA ASN A 519 -8.15 -25.52 -5.72
C ASN A 519 -7.15 -25.02 -4.68
N TRP A 520 -7.61 -24.86 -3.44
CA TRP A 520 -6.81 -24.37 -2.32
C TRP A 520 -5.50 -25.14 -2.06
N THR A 521 -5.37 -26.38 -2.54
CA THR A 521 -4.15 -27.18 -2.34
C THR A 521 -2.93 -26.65 -3.10
N MET A 522 -3.13 -25.73 -4.05
CA MET A 522 -2.02 -25.08 -4.77
C MET A 522 -1.30 -24.03 -3.93
N TYR A 523 -1.98 -23.46 -2.93
CA TYR A 523 -1.45 -22.34 -2.16
C TYR A 523 -0.43 -22.83 -1.12
N PRO A 524 0.72 -22.16 -1.00
CA PRO A 524 1.74 -22.54 -0.03
C PRO A 524 1.26 -22.24 1.39
N LYS A 525 1.38 -23.20 2.31
CA LYS A 525 1.02 -22.98 3.72
C LYS A 525 2.16 -22.29 4.47
N THR A 526 2.40 -21.02 4.12
CA THR A 526 3.48 -20.16 4.61
C THR A 526 3.27 -19.65 6.05
N ARG A 527 4.32 -19.08 6.67
CA ARG A 527 4.21 -18.32 7.92
C ARG A 527 3.55 -16.97 7.73
N PHE A 528 3.78 -16.32 6.58
CA PHE A 528 3.24 -15.00 6.27
C PHE A 528 3.19 -14.81 4.76
N ALA A 529 2.02 -14.48 4.21
CA ALA A 529 1.87 -14.13 2.81
C ALA A 529 1.90 -12.61 2.64
N SER A 530 3.04 -12.06 2.22
CA SER A 530 3.28 -10.61 2.06
C SER A 530 2.90 -10.10 0.67
N GLU A 531 2.82 -10.99 -0.32
CA GLU A 531 2.21 -10.73 -1.62
C GLU A 531 1.54 -11.99 -2.19
N TYR A 532 0.38 -11.79 -2.80
CA TYR A 532 -0.31 -12.77 -3.65
C TYR A 532 -1.45 -12.08 -4.40
N GLY A 533 -1.71 -12.45 -5.65
CA GLY A 533 -2.58 -11.64 -6.49
C GLY A 533 -3.11 -12.34 -7.75
N PHE A 534 -4.33 -11.96 -8.16
CA PHE A 534 -4.88 -12.19 -9.50
C PHE A 534 -5.25 -10.86 -10.17
N GLN A 535 -5.04 -10.75 -11.48
CA GLN A 535 -5.32 -9.53 -12.24
C GLN A 535 -6.81 -9.39 -12.59
N SER A 536 -7.30 -8.15 -12.67
CA SER A 536 -8.60 -7.81 -13.25
C SER A 536 -8.57 -6.47 -13.99
N TRP A 537 -9.53 -6.27 -14.89
CA TRP A 537 -9.78 -4.98 -15.51
C TRP A 537 -10.54 -4.03 -14.56
N PRO A 538 -10.23 -2.72 -14.56
CA PRO A 538 -11.06 -1.72 -13.91
C PRO A 538 -12.39 -1.56 -14.67
N SER A 539 -13.39 -1.00 -14.01
CA SER A 539 -14.72 -0.75 -14.55
C SER A 539 -14.66 0.05 -15.85
N PHE A 540 -15.67 -0.15 -16.70
CA PHE A 540 -15.80 0.62 -17.92
C PHE A 540 -15.85 2.13 -17.65
N SER A 541 -16.49 2.56 -16.55
CA SER A 541 -16.55 3.98 -16.16
C SER A 541 -15.19 4.63 -15.90
N THR A 542 -14.20 3.83 -15.54
CA THR A 542 -12.82 4.28 -15.34
C THR A 542 -12.06 4.30 -16.67
N ILE A 543 -12.22 3.26 -17.49
CA ILE A 543 -11.60 3.16 -18.83
C ILE A 543 -12.13 4.23 -19.79
N GLU A 544 -13.43 4.50 -19.78
CA GLU A 544 -14.11 5.45 -20.69
C GLU A 544 -13.46 6.84 -20.66
N LYS A 545 -13.01 7.30 -19.49
CA LYS A 545 -12.39 8.63 -19.31
C LYS A 545 -11.10 8.81 -20.09
N VAL A 546 -10.43 7.71 -20.46
CA VAL A 546 -9.11 7.72 -21.10
C VAL A 546 -9.06 6.94 -22.42
N SER A 547 -10.23 6.63 -22.98
CA SER A 547 -10.36 5.83 -24.20
C SER A 547 -11.40 6.41 -25.14
N SER A 548 -11.52 5.81 -26.32
CA SER A 548 -12.49 6.17 -27.35
C SER A 548 -13.28 4.94 -27.81
N PRO A 549 -14.42 5.09 -28.52
CA PRO A 549 -15.27 3.94 -28.87
C PRO A 549 -14.57 2.80 -29.62
N GLU A 550 -13.56 3.10 -30.43
CA GLU A 550 -12.72 2.11 -31.15
C GLU A 550 -11.82 1.28 -30.23
N ASP A 551 -11.59 1.73 -28.99
CA ASP A 551 -10.75 1.08 -28.00
C ASP A 551 -11.52 0.04 -27.16
N TRP A 552 -12.86 0.06 -27.19
CA TRP A 552 -13.74 -0.70 -26.29
C TRP A 552 -13.92 -2.16 -26.73
N SER A 553 -12.80 -2.86 -26.81
CA SER A 553 -12.72 -4.30 -27.05
C SER A 553 -11.55 -4.88 -26.26
N TYR A 554 -11.72 -6.07 -25.70
CA TYR A 554 -10.72 -6.75 -24.88
C TYR A 554 -9.40 -7.01 -25.63
N THR A 555 -9.45 -7.05 -26.96
CA THR A 555 -8.31 -7.28 -27.85
C THR A 555 -7.93 -6.05 -28.68
N SER A 556 -8.46 -4.86 -28.35
CA SER A 556 -8.10 -3.63 -29.03
C SER A 556 -6.63 -3.28 -28.83
N ASN A 557 -6.09 -2.44 -29.73
CA ASN A 557 -4.72 -1.92 -29.57
C ASN A 557 -4.56 -1.17 -28.25
N PHE A 558 -5.57 -0.42 -27.82
CA PHE A 558 -5.56 0.27 -26.53
C PHE A 558 -5.50 -0.73 -25.36
N SER A 559 -6.31 -1.79 -25.40
CA SER A 559 -6.34 -2.74 -24.30
C SER A 559 -5.05 -3.55 -24.17
N LEU A 560 -4.44 -3.92 -25.30
CA LEU A 560 -3.13 -4.56 -25.34
C LEU A 560 -1.99 -3.60 -24.98
N HIS A 561 -2.15 -2.31 -25.28
CA HIS A 561 -1.22 -1.27 -24.86
C HIS A 561 -1.25 -1.06 -23.35
N ARG A 562 -2.43 -1.01 -22.73
CA ARG A 562 -2.61 -0.86 -21.28
C ARG A 562 -2.19 -2.08 -20.47
N GLN A 563 -2.27 -3.27 -21.05
CA GLN A 563 -1.77 -4.47 -20.39
C GLN A 563 -0.25 -4.42 -20.33
N HIS A 564 0.29 -4.37 -19.11
CA HIS A 564 1.72 -4.31 -18.82
C HIS A 564 2.27 -5.61 -18.23
N HIS A 565 1.40 -6.57 -17.90
CA HIS A 565 1.78 -7.93 -17.53
C HIS A 565 1.82 -8.83 -18.77
N GLU A 566 2.92 -9.58 -18.92
CA GLU A 566 3.09 -10.50 -20.04
C GLU A 566 2.03 -11.60 -20.01
N GLY A 567 1.22 -11.71 -21.07
CA GLY A 567 0.15 -12.70 -21.14
C GLY A 567 -1.05 -12.44 -20.24
N GLY A 568 -1.13 -11.32 -19.51
CA GLY A 568 -2.16 -11.07 -18.49
C GLY A 568 -3.60 -11.21 -18.99
N ASN A 569 -3.91 -10.69 -20.18
CA ASN A 569 -5.24 -10.85 -20.78
C ASN A 569 -5.61 -12.31 -21.06
N ILE A 570 -4.63 -13.14 -21.46
CA ILE A 570 -4.83 -14.56 -21.76
C ILE A 570 -4.97 -15.35 -20.47
N GLN A 571 -4.13 -15.07 -19.46
CA GLN A 571 -4.21 -15.69 -18.13
C GLN A 571 -5.57 -15.44 -17.48
N MET A 572 -6.06 -14.19 -17.49
CA MET A 572 -7.42 -13.87 -17.00
C MET A 572 -8.51 -14.67 -17.73
N LEU A 573 -8.42 -14.79 -19.06
CA LEU A 573 -9.37 -15.57 -19.85
C LEU A 573 -9.34 -17.07 -19.55
N GLN A 574 -8.13 -17.62 -19.37
CA GLN A 574 -7.94 -19.02 -19.02
C GLN A 574 -8.58 -19.33 -17.67
N GLU A 575 -8.36 -18.47 -16.67
CA GLU A 575 -8.92 -18.65 -15.34
C GLU A 575 -10.44 -18.52 -15.32
N ILE A 576 -11.00 -17.52 -16.03
CA ILE A 576 -12.45 -17.41 -16.23
C ILE A 576 -13.00 -18.70 -16.87
N GLY A 577 -12.31 -19.23 -17.88
CA GLY A 577 -12.71 -20.44 -18.59
C GLY A 577 -12.79 -21.71 -17.73
N ARG A 578 -12.17 -21.74 -16.54
CA ARG A 578 -12.24 -22.89 -15.62
C ARG A 578 -13.61 -23.04 -14.96
N HIS A 579 -14.23 -21.94 -14.54
CA HIS A 579 -15.47 -21.98 -13.75
C HIS A 579 -16.65 -21.24 -14.36
N PHE A 580 -16.42 -20.38 -15.35
CA PHE A 580 -17.43 -19.51 -15.95
C PHE A 580 -17.51 -19.73 -17.46
N LYS A 581 -18.62 -19.28 -18.07
CA LYS A 581 -18.76 -19.20 -19.52
C LYS A 581 -18.26 -17.83 -19.96
N LEU A 582 -17.58 -17.77 -21.11
CA LEU A 582 -17.15 -16.49 -21.67
C LEU A 582 -18.35 -15.74 -22.29
N PRO A 583 -18.38 -14.40 -22.24
CA PRO A 583 -19.47 -13.60 -22.77
C PRO A 583 -19.62 -13.71 -24.28
N ARG A 584 -20.87 -13.81 -24.70
CA ARG A 584 -21.27 -13.82 -26.11
C ARG A 584 -22.31 -12.74 -26.35
N SER A 585 -21.87 -11.60 -26.87
CA SER A 585 -22.75 -10.51 -27.27
C SER A 585 -22.42 -10.08 -28.71
N PRO A 586 -23.43 -9.84 -29.57
CA PRO A 586 -23.20 -9.25 -30.89
C PRO A 586 -22.81 -7.77 -30.82
N ASP A 587 -23.09 -7.10 -29.69
CA ASP A 587 -22.60 -5.75 -29.39
C ASP A 587 -21.19 -5.85 -28.76
N PRO A 588 -20.14 -5.36 -29.45
CA PRO A 588 -18.77 -5.39 -28.95
C PRO A 588 -18.57 -4.63 -27.64
N VAL A 589 -19.28 -3.51 -27.43
CA VAL A 589 -19.14 -2.69 -26.22
C VAL A 589 -19.76 -3.41 -25.03
N LYS A 590 -20.94 -4.01 -25.21
CA LYS A 590 -21.52 -4.88 -24.18
C LYS A 590 -20.59 -6.07 -23.89
N GLN A 591 -20.05 -6.72 -24.93
CA GLN A 591 -19.12 -7.83 -24.73
C GLN A 591 -17.89 -7.41 -23.91
N PHE A 592 -17.35 -6.22 -24.15
CA PHE A 592 -16.23 -5.68 -23.37
C PHE A 592 -16.60 -5.42 -21.91
N LYS A 593 -17.77 -4.79 -21.64
CA LYS A 593 -18.28 -4.57 -20.28
C LYS A 593 -18.51 -5.89 -19.53
N ASP A 594 -19.13 -6.86 -20.19
CA ASP A 594 -19.37 -8.20 -19.67
C ASP A 594 -18.05 -8.92 -19.34
N MET A 595 -17.04 -8.77 -20.20
CA MET A 595 -15.68 -9.30 -19.97
C MET A 595 -15.03 -8.66 -18.75
N ILE A 596 -15.07 -7.32 -18.62
CA ILE A 596 -14.53 -6.61 -17.44
C ILE A 596 -15.16 -7.16 -16.16
N TYR A 597 -16.49 -7.26 -16.12
CA TYR A 597 -17.22 -7.82 -14.98
C TYR A 597 -16.72 -9.23 -14.63
N LEU A 598 -16.56 -10.12 -15.61
CA LEU A 598 -16.05 -11.48 -15.34
C LEU A 598 -14.60 -11.50 -14.86
N THR A 599 -13.73 -10.59 -15.33
CA THR A 599 -12.36 -10.49 -14.76
C THR A 599 -12.40 -10.11 -13.29
N GLN A 600 -13.30 -9.20 -12.88
CA GLN A 600 -13.44 -8.83 -11.47
C GLN A 600 -14.09 -9.94 -10.63
N VAL A 601 -15.06 -10.69 -11.18
CA VAL A 601 -15.64 -11.87 -10.52
C VAL A 601 -14.59 -12.94 -10.29
N MET A 602 -13.78 -13.24 -11.32
CA MET A 602 -12.67 -14.20 -11.22
C MET A 602 -11.68 -13.75 -10.14
N GLN A 603 -11.18 -12.51 -10.21
CA GLN A 603 -10.23 -11.98 -9.24
C GLN A 603 -10.78 -12.05 -7.81
N ALA A 604 -12.02 -11.57 -7.59
CA ALA A 604 -12.63 -11.55 -6.27
C ALA A 604 -12.74 -12.96 -5.69
N GLN A 605 -13.21 -13.93 -6.49
CA GLN A 605 -13.37 -15.30 -6.03
C GLN A 605 -12.03 -16.03 -5.82
N CYS A 606 -11.02 -15.81 -6.67
CA CYS A 606 -9.68 -16.39 -6.49
C CYS A 606 -9.03 -15.88 -5.21
N ILE A 607 -8.98 -14.55 -5.01
CA ILE A 607 -8.37 -13.96 -3.81
C ILE A 607 -9.15 -14.29 -2.55
N LYS A 608 -10.48 -14.44 -2.63
CA LYS A 608 -11.26 -14.96 -1.50
C LYS A 608 -10.79 -16.35 -1.11
N THR A 609 -10.67 -17.28 -2.07
CA THR A 609 -10.22 -18.66 -1.79
C THR A 609 -8.84 -18.67 -1.14
N GLU A 610 -7.89 -17.91 -1.72
CA GLU A 610 -6.51 -17.84 -1.24
C GLU A 610 -6.39 -17.17 0.14
N THR A 611 -7.06 -16.03 0.33
CA THR A 611 -7.01 -15.31 1.62
C THR A 611 -7.70 -16.12 2.73
N GLU A 612 -8.83 -16.73 2.43
CA GLU A 612 -9.51 -17.60 3.38
C GLU A 612 -8.64 -18.80 3.78
N PHE A 613 -7.87 -19.36 2.83
CA PHE A 613 -6.87 -20.39 3.10
C PHE A 613 -5.79 -19.96 4.10
N TYR A 614 -5.21 -18.78 3.90
CA TYR A 614 -4.24 -18.22 4.85
C TYR A 614 -4.85 -17.95 6.22
N ARG A 615 -6.08 -17.42 6.26
CA ARG A 615 -6.77 -17.13 7.51
C ARG A 615 -7.09 -18.37 8.33
N PHE A 616 -7.56 -19.46 7.70
CA PHE A 616 -7.83 -20.68 8.47
C PHE A 616 -6.54 -21.44 8.84
N SER A 617 -5.46 -21.25 8.10
CA SER A 617 -4.14 -21.86 8.38
C SER A 617 -3.42 -21.26 9.61
N GLN A 618 -4.01 -20.25 10.27
CA GLN A 618 -3.34 -19.51 11.35
C GLN A 618 -3.05 -20.30 12.62
N SER A 619 -3.78 -21.38 12.90
CA SER A 619 -3.65 -22.13 14.16
C SER A 619 -3.27 -23.59 13.99
N GLU A 620 -3.24 -24.10 12.77
CA GLU A 620 -2.93 -25.49 12.49
C GLU A 620 -1.50 -25.66 11.97
N ILE A 621 -0.97 -26.86 12.20
CA ILE A 621 0.23 -27.38 11.55
C ILE A 621 -0.16 -28.68 10.85
N ILE A 622 -0.01 -28.71 9.53
CA ILE A 622 -0.31 -29.88 8.68
C ILE A 622 0.95 -30.19 7.88
N ASN A 623 1.44 -31.43 7.96
CA ASN A 623 2.65 -31.90 7.28
C ASN A 623 3.90 -31.03 7.55
N GLY A 624 3.97 -30.38 8.71
CA GLY A 624 5.09 -29.51 9.07
C GLY A 624 4.92 -28.05 8.65
N GLU A 625 3.83 -27.65 8.01
CA GLU A 625 3.56 -26.29 7.55
C GLU A 625 2.33 -25.69 8.22
N GLY A 626 2.23 -24.35 8.30
CA GLY A 626 1.12 -23.66 8.97
C GLY A 626 1.54 -22.54 9.89
N HIS A 627 0.65 -22.18 10.81
CA HIS A 627 0.78 -21.00 11.67
C HIS A 627 0.94 -19.71 10.84
N THR A 628 0.15 -19.59 9.78
CA THR A 628 0.11 -18.39 8.93
C THR A 628 -0.43 -17.20 9.72
N MET A 629 0.33 -16.13 9.83
CA MET A 629 -0.01 -14.98 10.70
C MET A 629 -0.11 -13.66 9.94
N GLY A 630 -0.19 -13.71 8.62
CA GLY A 630 -0.50 -12.54 7.81
C GLY A 630 -0.85 -12.87 6.38
N ALA A 631 -1.69 -12.01 5.81
CA ALA A 631 -2.14 -12.07 4.42
C ALA A 631 -2.28 -10.63 3.88
N LEU A 632 -1.30 -10.21 3.07
CA LEU A 632 -1.25 -8.94 2.36
C LEU A 632 -1.33 -9.21 0.85
N TYR A 633 -2.52 -9.06 0.25
CA TYR A 633 -2.63 -9.31 -1.18
C TYR A 633 -1.97 -8.20 -2.02
N TRP A 634 -1.47 -8.58 -3.19
CA TRP A 634 -1.06 -7.67 -4.24
C TRP A 634 -2.28 -7.38 -5.13
N GLN A 635 -2.76 -6.15 -5.29
CA GLN A 635 -2.34 -4.90 -4.63
C GLN A 635 -3.57 -4.08 -4.19
N LEU A 636 -3.39 -3.02 -3.41
CA LEU A 636 -4.49 -2.20 -2.92
C LEU A 636 -5.12 -1.35 -4.05
N ASN A 637 -4.31 -0.44 -4.60
CA ASN A 637 -4.73 0.68 -5.46
C ASN A 637 -4.03 0.67 -6.82
N ASP A 638 -4.57 1.43 -7.76
CA ASP A 638 -4.01 1.67 -9.09
C ASP A 638 -3.38 3.05 -9.22
N ILE A 639 -2.26 3.13 -9.96
CA ILE A 639 -1.60 4.39 -10.33
C ILE A 639 -2.27 5.07 -11.54
N TRP A 640 -2.93 4.29 -12.41
CA TRP A 640 -3.60 4.75 -13.65
C TRP A 640 -4.63 3.71 -14.12
N GLN A 641 -5.40 4.01 -15.17
CA GLN A 641 -6.46 3.14 -15.66
C GLN A 641 -5.91 2.02 -16.56
N ALA A 642 -5.60 0.86 -15.98
CA ALA A 642 -5.10 -0.33 -16.66
C ALA A 642 -5.52 -1.61 -15.94
N PRO A 643 -5.48 -2.80 -16.58
CA PRO A 643 -5.62 -4.06 -15.86
C PRO A 643 -4.48 -4.25 -14.85
N SER A 644 -4.84 -4.64 -13.63
CA SER A 644 -3.91 -4.74 -12.50
C SER A 644 -4.44 -5.73 -11.47
N TRP A 645 -3.64 -5.99 -10.44
CA TRP A 645 -4.06 -6.77 -9.28
C TRP A 645 -4.81 -5.92 -8.24
N ALA A 646 -5.06 -4.64 -8.52
CA ALA A 646 -5.66 -3.73 -7.57
C ALA A 646 -7.10 -4.10 -7.24
N SER A 647 -7.52 -3.81 -6.02
CA SER A 647 -8.92 -3.84 -5.58
C SER A 647 -9.61 -2.46 -5.66
N LEU A 648 -8.82 -1.38 -5.64
CA LEU A 648 -9.26 0.00 -5.83
C LEU A 648 -8.75 0.49 -7.19
N GLU A 649 -9.67 0.85 -8.07
CA GLU A 649 -9.35 1.44 -9.36
C GLU A 649 -8.73 2.84 -9.20
N TYR A 650 -8.06 3.34 -10.23
CA TYR A 650 -7.56 4.71 -10.21
C TYR A 650 -8.73 5.69 -10.02
N GLY A 651 -8.60 6.58 -9.04
CA GLY A 651 -9.67 7.46 -8.57
C GLY A 651 -10.47 6.89 -7.38
N GLY A 652 -10.14 5.70 -6.89
CA GLY A 652 -10.62 5.14 -5.63
C GLY A 652 -11.84 4.23 -5.72
N LYS A 653 -12.47 4.07 -6.90
CA LYS A 653 -13.66 3.23 -7.08
C LYS A 653 -13.35 1.77 -6.70
N TRP A 654 -14.24 1.14 -5.94
CA TRP A 654 -14.08 -0.23 -5.47
C TRP A 654 -14.39 -1.23 -6.60
N LYS A 655 -13.42 -2.10 -6.94
CA LYS A 655 -13.68 -3.34 -7.68
C LYS A 655 -14.41 -4.35 -6.79
N LEU A 656 -14.98 -5.40 -7.38
CA LEU A 656 -15.64 -6.49 -6.62
C LEU A 656 -14.73 -7.11 -5.56
N LEU A 657 -13.41 -7.18 -5.83
CA LEU A 657 -12.43 -7.67 -4.86
C LEU A 657 -12.46 -6.91 -3.53
N HIS A 658 -12.66 -5.58 -3.53
CA HIS A 658 -12.61 -4.81 -2.29
C HIS A 658 -13.82 -5.08 -1.39
N TYR A 659 -14.99 -5.34 -1.99
CA TYR A 659 -16.17 -5.81 -1.26
C TYR A 659 -15.98 -7.22 -0.69
N PHE A 660 -15.28 -8.09 -1.43
CA PHE A 660 -14.91 -9.41 -0.93
C PHE A 660 -13.91 -9.29 0.22
N ALA A 661 -12.96 -8.35 0.15
CA ALA A 661 -11.99 -8.09 1.21
C ALA A 661 -12.65 -7.68 2.52
N GLN A 662 -13.66 -6.81 2.45
CA GLN A 662 -14.47 -6.48 3.63
C GLN A 662 -15.05 -7.73 4.32
N ASN A 663 -15.51 -8.71 3.53
CA ASN A 663 -16.09 -9.94 4.06
C ASN A 663 -15.01 -10.92 4.56
N PHE A 664 -14.00 -11.25 3.74
CA PHE A 664 -13.00 -12.25 4.11
C PHE A 664 -12.01 -11.75 5.18
N PHE A 665 -11.92 -10.43 5.44
CA PHE A 665 -11.18 -9.87 6.57
C PHE A 665 -12.06 -9.54 7.78
N ALA A 666 -13.32 -9.96 7.81
CA ALA A 666 -14.18 -9.76 8.98
C ALA A 666 -13.54 -10.37 10.26
N PRO A 667 -13.70 -9.73 11.43
CA PRO A 667 -13.13 -10.20 12.70
C PRO A 667 -13.60 -11.59 13.13
N LEU A 668 -14.75 -12.04 12.63
CA LEU A 668 -15.28 -13.38 12.82
C LEU A 668 -15.80 -13.87 11.47
N LEU A 669 -15.27 -14.99 10.98
CA LEU A 669 -15.58 -15.52 9.66
C LEU A 669 -15.61 -17.04 9.69
N PRO A 670 -16.70 -17.69 9.25
CA PRO A 670 -16.65 -19.09 8.88
C PRO A 670 -16.07 -19.23 7.47
N VAL A 671 -15.20 -20.21 7.26
CA VAL A 671 -14.55 -20.52 5.99
C VAL A 671 -14.77 -21.98 5.67
N ALA A 672 -15.13 -22.31 4.42
CA ALA A 672 -15.31 -23.69 3.99
C ALA A 672 -14.33 -24.07 2.89
N TYR A 673 -13.87 -25.31 2.96
CA TYR A 673 -13.14 -25.97 1.87
C TYR A 673 -13.52 -27.44 1.80
N GLU A 674 -13.18 -28.08 0.68
CA GLU A 674 -13.37 -29.51 0.49
C GLU A 674 -12.03 -30.23 0.43
N ASP A 675 -11.92 -31.34 1.15
CA ASP A 675 -10.82 -32.31 1.00
C ASP A 675 -11.40 -33.69 0.75
N LYS A 676 -11.09 -34.29 -0.41
CA LYS A 676 -11.50 -35.65 -0.79
C LYS A 676 -13.00 -35.94 -0.57
N GLY A 677 -13.87 -35.00 -0.94
CA GLY A 677 -15.33 -35.14 -0.81
C GLY A 677 -15.91 -34.79 0.56
N MET A 678 -15.07 -34.44 1.54
CA MET A 678 -15.50 -33.97 2.85
C MET A 678 -15.57 -32.44 2.85
N LEU A 679 -16.70 -31.89 3.27
CA LEU A 679 -16.85 -30.46 3.53
C LEU A 679 -16.32 -30.16 4.93
N HIS A 680 -15.33 -29.27 5.01
CA HIS A 680 -14.79 -28.73 6.24
C HIS A 680 -15.25 -27.28 6.39
N ILE A 681 -15.70 -26.88 7.58
CA ILE A 681 -15.91 -25.47 7.91
C ILE A 681 -15.09 -25.13 9.15
N TYR A 682 -14.25 -24.11 9.03
CA TYR A 682 -13.48 -23.52 10.11
C TYR A 682 -14.14 -22.23 10.60
N GLY A 683 -14.07 -21.97 11.90
CA GLY A 683 -14.37 -20.66 12.48
C GLY A 683 -13.06 -19.92 12.70
N VAL A 684 -12.90 -18.78 12.03
CA VAL A 684 -11.74 -17.88 12.16
C VAL A 684 -12.15 -16.68 13.02
N SER A 685 -11.35 -16.35 14.02
CA SER A 685 -11.58 -15.22 14.92
C SER A 685 -10.32 -14.39 15.12
N ASP A 686 -10.46 -13.09 14.98
CA ASP A 686 -9.47 -12.07 15.38
C ASP A 686 -9.84 -11.43 16.74
N LEU A 687 -10.98 -11.84 17.32
CA LEU A 687 -11.52 -11.32 18.57
C LEU A 687 -10.68 -11.78 19.75
N HIS A 688 -10.73 -11.01 20.85
CA HIS A 688 -9.86 -11.20 22.02
C HIS A 688 -10.46 -12.11 23.10
N VAL A 689 -11.66 -12.64 22.87
CA VAL A 689 -12.35 -13.54 23.79
C VAL A 689 -12.95 -14.71 23.01
N ASP A 690 -13.08 -15.84 23.69
CA ASP A 690 -13.74 -17.02 23.12
C ASP A 690 -15.24 -16.75 22.96
N HIS A 691 -15.80 -17.13 21.82
CA HIS A 691 -17.23 -16.99 21.56
C HIS A 691 -17.87 -18.36 21.36
N LYS A 692 -18.98 -18.60 22.06
CA LYS A 692 -19.90 -19.70 21.77
C LYS A 692 -20.96 -19.20 20.79
N LEU A 693 -21.07 -19.89 19.67
CA LEU A 693 -21.83 -19.46 18.50
C LEU A 693 -22.68 -20.61 17.99
N THR A 694 -23.65 -20.27 17.17
CA THR A 694 -24.39 -21.21 16.33
C THR A 694 -23.90 -21.09 14.90
N LEU A 695 -23.41 -22.20 14.35
CA LEU A 695 -23.14 -22.32 12.92
C LEU A 695 -24.43 -22.67 12.20
N ARG A 696 -24.86 -21.83 11.27
CA ARG A 696 -25.98 -22.12 10.37
C ARG A 696 -25.44 -22.47 9.00
N VAL A 697 -25.78 -23.64 8.49
CA VAL A 697 -25.46 -24.12 7.13
C VAL A 697 -26.77 -24.27 6.37
N VAL A 698 -26.87 -23.63 5.20
CA VAL A 698 -28.07 -23.62 4.38
C VAL A 698 -27.72 -24.13 2.99
N VAL A 699 -28.48 -25.10 2.50
CA VAL A 699 -28.34 -25.63 1.15
C VAL A 699 -29.48 -25.10 0.31
N HIS A 700 -29.15 -24.47 -0.81
CA HIS A 700 -30.12 -23.95 -1.76
C HIS A 700 -30.02 -24.70 -3.09
N ALA A 701 -31.16 -25.06 -3.68
CA ALA A 701 -31.21 -25.45 -5.07
C ALA A 701 -31.25 -24.20 -5.95
N TRP A 702 -30.52 -24.19 -7.06
CA TRP A 702 -30.47 -23.03 -7.96
C TRP A 702 -31.86 -22.60 -8.47
N SER A 703 -32.79 -23.56 -8.59
CA SER A 703 -34.14 -23.34 -9.08
C SER A 703 -35.11 -22.72 -8.06
N SER A 704 -34.69 -22.50 -6.80
CA SER A 704 -35.57 -22.04 -5.73
C SER A 704 -34.88 -21.09 -4.76
N LEU A 705 -35.53 -19.98 -4.43
CA LEU A 705 -35.12 -19.07 -3.35
C LEU A 705 -35.38 -19.68 -1.96
N GLU A 706 -36.32 -20.63 -1.85
CA GLU A 706 -36.54 -21.36 -0.61
C GLU A 706 -35.39 -22.34 -0.37
N PRO A 707 -34.81 -22.38 0.84
CA PRO A 707 -33.74 -23.30 1.18
C PRO A 707 -34.26 -24.74 1.14
N VAL A 708 -33.46 -25.62 0.54
CA VAL A 708 -33.74 -27.06 0.51
C VAL A 708 -33.50 -27.68 1.88
N CYS A 709 -32.47 -27.20 2.58
CA CYS A 709 -32.14 -27.63 3.93
C CYS A 709 -31.52 -26.48 4.73
N THR A 710 -31.80 -26.43 6.02
CA THR A 710 -31.11 -25.58 6.98
C THR A 710 -30.68 -26.45 8.16
N LEU A 711 -29.39 -26.40 8.48
CA LEU A 711 -28.77 -27.06 9.61
C LEU A 711 -28.27 -25.99 10.58
N ALA A 712 -28.58 -26.16 11.86
CA ALA A 712 -28.03 -25.33 12.92
C ALA A 712 -27.22 -26.23 13.85
N ARG A 713 -25.95 -25.88 14.06
CA ARG A 713 -25.08 -26.51 15.05
C ARG A 713 -24.82 -25.50 16.15
N GLU A 714 -25.51 -25.69 17.28
CA GLU A 714 -25.37 -24.87 18.47
C GLU A 714 -24.11 -25.22 19.26
N GLY A 715 -23.67 -24.31 20.12
CA GLY A 715 -22.57 -24.54 21.07
C GLY A 715 -21.20 -24.69 20.42
N VAL A 716 -21.00 -24.16 19.22
CA VAL A 716 -19.70 -24.13 18.55
C VAL A 716 -18.83 -23.08 19.23
N THR A 717 -17.69 -23.49 19.78
CA THR A 717 -16.72 -22.56 20.38
C THR A 717 -15.66 -22.17 19.37
N VAL A 718 -15.59 -20.89 19.02
CA VAL A 718 -14.47 -20.30 18.27
C VAL A 718 -13.57 -19.57 19.28
N LYS A 719 -12.32 -20.03 19.42
CA LYS A 719 -11.39 -19.45 20.40
C LYS A 719 -10.88 -18.09 19.93
N ALA A 720 -10.53 -17.23 20.89
CA ALA A 720 -9.91 -15.94 20.63
C ALA A 720 -8.67 -16.08 19.73
N GLN A 721 -8.52 -15.18 18.75
CA GLN A 721 -7.33 -15.06 17.89
C GLN A 721 -6.87 -16.41 17.29
N SER A 722 -7.81 -17.18 16.75
CA SER A 722 -7.53 -18.55 16.28
C SER A 722 -8.45 -18.97 15.14
N ALA A 723 -8.04 -20.02 14.43
CA ALA A 723 -8.89 -20.75 13.50
C ALA A 723 -9.08 -22.18 13.99
N VAL A 724 -10.32 -22.63 14.06
CA VAL A 724 -10.65 -23.98 14.55
C VAL A 724 -11.66 -24.67 13.64
N PRO A 725 -11.54 -25.99 13.40
CA PRO A 725 -12.56 -26.74 12.67
C PRO A 725 -13.83 -26.82 13.50
N ILE A 726 -14.96 -26.39 12.93
CA ILE A 726 -16.27 -26.31 13.59
C ILE A 726 -17.33 -27.21 12.96
N TYR A 727 -17.08 -27.71 11.74
CA TYR A 727 -17.96 -28.62 11.05
C TYR A 727 -17.18 -29.52 10.09
N LYS A 728 -17.63 -30.76 9.98
CA LYS A 728 -17.09 -31.77 9.06
C LYS A 728 -18.19 -32.74 8.68
N GLU A 729 -18.48 -32.88 7.40
CA GLU A 729 -19.47 -33.84 6.88
C GLU A 729 -19.13 -34.26 5.45
N SER A 730 -19.49 -35.46 5.05
CA SER A 730 -19.39 -35.86 3.64
C SER A 730 -20.36 -35.04 2.80
N ILE A 731 -19.92 -34.52 1.67
CA ILE A 731 -20.80 -33.82 0.74
C ILE A 731 -21.90 -34.75 0.23
N SER A 732 -21.62 -36.05 0.04
CA SER A 732 -22.66 -37.00 -0.36
C SER A 732 -23.78 -37.07 0.66
N ASP A 733 -23.43 -37.19 1.93
CA ASP A 733 -24.38 -37.41 3.02
C ASP A 733 -25.18 -36.14 3.29
N LEU A 734 -24.52 -34.97 3.20
CA LEU A 734 -25.18 -33.68 3.27
C LEU A 734 -26.22 -33.55 2.15
N LEU A 735 -25.84 -33.81 0.89
CA LEU A 735 -26.76 -33.68 -0.25
C LEU A 735 -27.89 -34.72 -0.21
N GLU A 736 -27.61 -35.95 0.22
CA GLU A 736 -28.62 -37.00 0.40
C GLU A 736 -29.64 -36.60 1.48
N ARG A 737 -29.17 -36.07 2.61
CA ARG A 737 -30.03 -35.53 3.67
C ARG A 737 -30.90 -34.38 3.16
N CYS A 738 -30.34 -33.52 2.32
CA CYS A 738 -31.05 -32.36 1.78
C CYS A 738 -32.15 -32.74 0.79
N ARG A 739 -32.10 -33.92 0.12
CA ARG A 739 -33.01 -34.35 -0.97
C ARG A 739 -33.04 -33.35 -2.15
N ASN A 740 -33.25 -33.81 -3.39
CA ASN A 740 -33.27 -32.95 -4.59
C ASN A 740 -32.02 -32.06 -4.82
N CYS A 741 -30.87 -32.42 -4.23
CA CYS A 741 -29.63 -31.69 -4.41
C CYS A 741 -28.53 -32.56 -5.03
N THR A 742 -27.78 -31.95 -5.95
CA THR A 742 -26.55 -32.49 -6.54
C THR A 742 -25.49 -31.41 -6.48
N ARG A 743 -24.22 -31.77 -6.73
CA ARG A 743 -23.13 -30.79 -6.84
C ARG A 743 -23.41 -29.70 -7.86
N LYS A 744 -24.08 -30.05 -8.97
CA LYS A 744 -24.38 -29.12 -10.07
C LYS A 744 -25.65 -28.31 -9.84
N SER A 745 -26.58 -28.80 -9.01
CA SER A 745 -27.90 -28.17 -8.84
C SER A 745 -28.04 -27.35 -7.57
N CYS A 746 -27.06 -27.37 -6.67
CA CYS A 746 -27.14 -26.70 -5.38
C CYS A 746 -25.88 -25.90 -5.01
N VAL A 747 -26.04 -24.98 -4.06
CA VAL A 747 -24.99 -24.18 -3.43
C VAL A 747 -25.16 -24.18 -1.92
N ILE A 748 -24.06 -24.06 -1.19
CA ILE A 748 -24.06 -24.00 0.27
C ILE A 748 -23.77 -22.56 0.69
N THR A 749 -24.58 -22.02 1.59
CA THR A 749 -24.29 -20.78 2.33
C THR A 749 -24.18 -21.08 3.81
N PHE A 750 -23.39 -20.30 4.53
CA PHE A 750 -23.19 -20.51 5.95
C PHE A 750 -22.79 -19.23 6.68
N CYS A 751 -23.17 -19.12 7.95
CA CYS A 751 -22.80 -17.99 8.81
C CYS A 751 -22.72 -18.42 10.28
N LEU A 752 -22.01 -17.63 11.09
CA LEU A 752 -21.95 -17.75 12.54
C LEU A 752 -22.84 -16.68 13.20
N MET A 753 -23.59 -17.08 14.23
CA MET A 753 -24.50 -16.22 14.98
C MET A 753 -24.28 -16.41 16.49
N GLY A 754 -24.08 -15.32 17.22
CA GLY A 754 -24.04 -15.27 18.68
C GLY A 754 -25.36 -14.79 19.28
N GLU A 755 -25.56 -15.03 20.57
CA GLU A 755 -26.75 -14.61 21.32
C GLU A 755 -26.77 -13.09 21.60
N ASP A 756 -25.59 -12.46 21.59
CA ASP A 756 -25.34 -11.03 21.83
C ASP A 756 -25.50 -10.15 20.58
N GLY A 757 -25.99 -10.72 19.48
CA GLY A 757 -26.10 -10.05 18.18
C GLY A 757 -24.81 -10.06 17.36
N LEU A 758 -23.72 -10.66 17.86
CA LEU A 758 -22.51 -10.90 17.08
C LEU A 758 -22.84 -11.81 15.89
N ARG A 759 -22.53 -11.37 14.68
CA ARG A 759 -22.81 -12.14 13.46
C ARG A 759 -21.67 -11.99 12.47
N SER A 760 -21.23 -13.10 11.89
CA SER A 760 -20.29 -13.07 10.76
C SER A 760 -21.01 -12.65 9.47
N PRO A 761 -20.30 -12.15 8.45
CA PRO A 761 -20.85 -12.15 7.10
C PRO A 761 -21.27 -13.57 6.70
N THR A 762 -22.26 -13.65 5.80
CA THR A 762 -22.63 -14.92 5.15
C THR A 762 -21.55 -15.27 4.15
N ASN A 763 -21.06 -16.50 4.20
CA ASN A 763 -20.12 -17.05 3.25
C ASN A 763 -20.77 -18.17 2.42
N HIS A 764 -20.13 -18.58 1.33
CA HIS A 764 -20.64 -19.57 0.39
C HIS A 764 -19.56 -20.56 -0.07
N TYR A 765 -20.01 -21.75 -0.46
CA TYR A 765 -19.19 -22.77 -1.12
C TYR A 765 -19.92 -23.29 -2.36
N PHE A 766 -19.28 -23.17 -3.52
CA PHE A 766 -19.78 -23.71 -4.78
C PHE A 766 -19.37 -25.17 -4.92
N LEU A 767 -20.35 -26.06 -5.08
CA LEU A 767 -20.13 -27.51 -5.15
C LEU A 767 -19.60 -27.99 -6.51
N SER A 768 -19.68 -27.14 -7.52
CA SER A 768 -19.12 -27.33 -8.86
C SER A 768 -18.88 -25.98 -9.54
N SER A 769 -18.13 -25.99 -10.64
CA SER A 769 -18.04 -24.85 -11.56
C SER A 769 -19.42 -24.35 -11.99
N LEU A 770 -19.59 -23.02 -12.03
CA LEU A 770 -20.88 -22.39 -12.35
C LEU A 770 -21.25 -22.54 -13.84
N LYS A 771 -20.27 -22.70 -14.72
CA LYS A 771 -20.51 -23.04 -16.14
C LYS A 771 -21.22 -24.40 -16.32
N ASP A 772 -21.11 -25.28 -15.33
CA ASP A 772 -21.70 -26.62 -15.30
C ASP A 772 -22.95 -26.71 -14.41
N ALA A 773 -23.40 -25.58 -13.83
CA ALA A 773 -24.56 -25.54 -12.95
C ALA A 773 -25.85 -25.89 -13.71
N VAL A 774 -26.74 -26.63 -13.04
CA VAL A 774 -28.03 -27.10 -13.57
C VAL A 774 -29.16 -26.49 -12.75
N GLY A 775 -30.15 -25.89 -13.42
CA GLY A 775 -31.27 -25.20 -12.76
C GLY A 775 -30.94 -23.76 -12.31
N LEU A 776 -29.75 -23.25 -12.64
CA LEU A 776 -29.43 -21.83 -12.52
C LEU A 776 -30.06 -21.09 -13.70
N GLU A 777 -31.12 -20.33 -13.41
CA GLU A 777 -31.92 -19.63 -14.42
C GLU A 777 -31.65 -18.13 -14.41
N LYS A 778 -31.78 -17.50 -15.58
CA LYS A 778 -31.61 -16.06 -15.72
C LYS A 778 -32.65 -15.35 -14.84
N THR A 779 -32.20 -14.44 -14.00
CA THR A 779 -33.06 -13.73 -13.05
C THR A 779 -33.50 -12.36 -13.59
N GLN A 780 -34.62 -11.85 -13.08
CA GLN A 780 -34.97 -10.43 -13.19
C GLN A 780 -34.53 -9.72 -11.93
N LEU A 781 -33.52 -8.85 -12.06
CA LEU A 781 -33.09 -7.95 -11.01
C LEU A 781 -33.77 -6.59 -11.14
N SER A 782 -34.23 -6.05 -10.02
CA SER A 782 -34.71 -4.68 -9.91
C SER A 782 -34.23 -4.07 -8.60
N ALA A 783 -34.11 -2.75 -8.56
CA ALA A 783 -33.81 -2.02 -7.35
C ALA A 783 -34.75 -0.82 -7.22
N SER A 784 -35.20 -0.53 -6.00
CA SER A 784 -35.81 0.76 -5.66
C SER A 784 -34.82 1.56 -4.82
N ILE A 785 -34.64 2.83 -5.16
CA ILE A 785 -33.69 3.73 -4.49
C ILE A 785 -34.48 4.72 -3.64
N SER A 786 -33.99 4.97 -2.42
CA SER A 786 -34.53 6.01 -1.55
C SER A 786 -33.41 6.67 -0.77
N GLN A 787 -33.51 7.97 -0.52
CA GLN A 787 -32.56 8.68 0.34
C GLN A 787 -32.97 8.59 1.81
N GLN A 788 -32.00 8.38 2.70
CA GLN A 788 -32.15 8.53 4.14
C GLN A 788 -30.95 9.34 4.66
N ASP A 789 -31.20 10.58 5.07
CA ASP A 789 -30.15 11.53 5.47
C ASP A 789 -29.06 11.66 4.37
N ASP A 790 -27.80 11.39 4.72
CA ASP A 790 -26.64 11.48 3.81
C ASP A 790 -26.32 10.17 3.07
N ILE A 791 -27.15 9.14 3.21
CA ILE A 791 -26.98 7.84 2.57
C ILE A 791 -28.15 7.48 1.66
N TYR A 792 -27.91 6.57 0.71
CA TYR A 792 -28.92 6.07 -0.22
C TYR A 792 -29.16 4.59 -0.03
N ILE A 793 -30.40 4.18 0.08
CA ILE A 793 -30.82 2.80 0.31
C ILE A 793 -31.30 2.21 -1.01
N PHE A 794 -30.73 1.07 -1.37
CA PHE A 794 -31.10 0.26 -2.53
C PHE A 794 -31.76 -1.01 -2.03
N VAL A 795 -33.05 -1.18 -2.32
CA VAL A 795 -33.77 -2.43 -2.04
C VAL A 795 -33.84 -3.24 -3.32
N LEU A 796 -32.93 -4.21 -3.44
CA LEU A 796 -32.86 -5.14 -4.55
C LEU A 796 -33.97 -6.19 -4.43
N GLN A 797 -34.50 -6.62 -5.57
CA GLN A 797 -35.38 -7.78 -5.69
C GLN A 797 -34.90 -8.68 -6.82
N THR A 798 -34.99 -10.00 -6.58
CA THR A 798 -34.63 -11.04 -7.56
C THR A 798 -35.74 -12.08 -7.66
N THR A 799 -35.90 -12.68 -8.84
CA THR A 799 -36.87 -13.77 -9.07
C THR A 799 -36.29 -15.17 -8.85
N ALA A 800 -34.96 -15.29 -8.90
CA ALA A 800 -34.21 -16.52 -8.68
C ALA A 800 -32.90 -16.24 -7.93
N ILE A 801 -32.17 -17.28 -7.53
CA ILE A 801 -30.84 -17.10 -6.94
C ILE A 801 -29.90 -16.47 -7.97
N ALA A 802 -29.23 -15.39 -7.59
CA ALA A 802 -28.37 -14.63 -8.48
C ALA A 802 -26.92 -14.61 -7.95
N PRO A 803 -26.00 -15.35 -8.57
CA PRO A 803 -24.58 -15.28 -8.26
C PRO A 803 -23.97 -13.96 -8.73
N PHE A 804 -23.10 -13.40 -7.88
CA PHE A 804 -22.28 -12.22 -8.17
C PHE A 804 -23.07 -10.98 -8.57
N VAL A 805 -24.17 -10.68 -7.85
CA VAL A 805 -24.96 -9.47 -8.12
C VAL A 805 -24.07 -8.23 -7.94
N SER A 806 -23.86 -7.51 -9.03
CA SER A 806 -23.09 -6.27 -9.09
C SER A 806 -24.02 -5.07 -9.30
N LEU A 807 -23.84 -4.05 -8.46
CA LEU A 807 -24.41 -2.72 -8.63
C LEU A 807 -23.30 -1.76 -9.08
N ASP A 808 -23.53 -1.03 -10.17
CA ASP A 808 -22.64 0.03 -10.65
C ASP A 808 -23.46 1.30 -10.95
N VAL A 809 -23.01 2.46 -10.49
CA VAL A 809 -23.62 3.77 -10.74
C VAL A 809 -22.73 4.67 -11.61
N GLY A 810 -21.91 4.04 -12.46
CA GLY A 810 -21.04 4.72 -13.40
C GLY A 810 -19.94 5.53 -12.72
N SER A 811 -19.88 6.81 -13.06
CA SER A 811 -18.85 7.75 -12.58
C SER A 811 -19.24 8.48 -11.28
N ILE A 812 -20.44 8.23 -10.73
CA ILE A 812 -20.88 8.81 -9.45
C ILE A 812 -19.93 8.32 -8.35
N LYS A 813 -19.30 9.27 -7.65
CA LYS A 813 -18.27 8.97 -6.66
C LYS A 813 -18.89 8.48 -5.37
N GLY A 814 -18.61 7.23 -5.03
CA GLY A 814 -19.07 6.58 -3.83
C GLY A 814 -18.84 5.08 -3.89
N ARG A 815 -19.34 4.37 -2.88
CA ARG A 815 -19.27 2.91 -2.82
C ARG A 815 -20.52 2.33 -2.16
N PHE A 816 -20.80 1.06 -2.42
CA PHE A 816 -21.89 0.34 -1.75
C PHE A 816 -21.47 -0.23 -0.39
N SER A 817 -22.42 -0.69 0.42
CA SER A 817 -22.18 -1.41 1.67
C SER A 817 -21.77 -2.86 1.43
N ASP A 818 -22.16 -3.42 0.29
CA ASP A 818 -21.87 -4.78 -0.15
C ASP A 818 -22.09 -4.86 -1.66
N ASN A 819 -21.31 -5.67 -2.37
CA ASN A 819 -21.40 -5.82 -3.82
C ASN A 819 -20.78 -7.15 -4.28
N GLY A 820 -21.16 -7.64 -5.46
CA GLY A 820 -20.67 -8.92 -6.00
C GLY A 820 -21.12 -10.16 -5.21
N PHE A 821 -22.13 -10.03 -4.36
CA PHE A 821 -22.58 -11.08 -3.45
C PHE A 821 -23.43 -12.16 -4.17
N LEU A 822 -23.50 -13.35 -3.57
CA LEU A 822 -24.48 -14.37 -3.92
C LEU A 822 -25.83 -14.01 -3.28
N MET A 823 -26.80 -13.62 -4.10
CA MET A 823 -28.15 -13.26 -3.63
C MET A 823 -29.05 -14.49 -3.60
N THR A 824 -29.24 -15.06 -2.40
CA THR A 824 -30.15 -16.19 -2.17
C THR A 824 -31.53 -15.78 -1.65
N GLU A 825 -31.68 -14.53 -1.22
CA GLU A 825 -32.93 -13.98 -0.67
C GLU A 825 -33.69 -13.19 -1.73
N LYS A 826 -35.03 -13.23 -1.69
CA LYS A 826 -35.89 -12.50 -2.64
C LYS A 826 -35.64 -10.99 -2.63
N LYS A 827 -35.31 -10.43 -1.46
CA LYS A 827 -35.02 -9.02 -1.28
C LYS A 827 -33.73 -8.85 -0.49
N LYS A 828 -32.89 -7.91 -0.91
CA LYS A 828 -31.67 -7.53 -0.18
C LYS A 828 -31.57 -6.01 -0.14
N MET A 829 -31.19 -5.48 1.02
CA MET A 829 -30.91 -4.06 1.18
C MET A 829 -29.40 -3.84 1.10
N VAL A 830 -28.97 -2.85 0.32
CA VAL A 830 -27.60 -2.32 0.33
C VAL A 830 -27.64 -0.81 0.43
N VAL A 831 -26.61 -0.22 1.04
CA VAL A 831 -26.48 1.23 1.21
C VAL A 831 -25.42 1.76 0.27
N PHE A 832 -25.63 2.90 -0.36
CA PHE A 832 -24.61 3.64 -1.09
C PHE A 832 -24.15 4.85 -0.27
N TYR A 833 -22.83 4.98 -0.15
CA TYR A 833 -22.15 6.05 0.57
C TYR A 833 -21.54 7.00 -0.45
N PRO A 834 -22.14 8.18 -0.67
CA PRO A 834 -21.62 9.18 -1.60
C PRO A 834 -20.31 9.78 -1.06
N TRP A 835 -19.36 10.05 -1.96
CA TRP A 835 -18.16 10.85 -1.66
C TRP A 835 -18.31 12.30 -2.10
N GLU A 836 -19.25 12.56 -3.00
CA GLU A 836 -19.68 13.87 -3.45
C GLU A 836 -21.23 13.92 -3.44
N PRO A 837 -21.84 15.11 -3.29
CA PRO A 837 -23.30 15.23 -3.35
C PRO A 837 -23.88 14.62 -4.64
N THR A 838 -24.95 13.84 -4.50
CA THR A 838 -25.71 13.24 -5.61
C THR A 838 -27.21 13.27 -5.28
N SER A 839 -28.05 12.62 -6.08
CA SER A 839 -29.50 12.53 -5.91
C SER A 839 -30.04 11.13 -6.24
N VAL A 840 -31.28 10.85 -5.84
CA VAL A 840 -31.96 9.59 -6.18
C VAL A 840 -32.09 9.46 -7.71
N GLU A 841 -32.46 10.54 -8.39
CA GLU A 841 -32.66 10.56 -9.84
C GLU A 841 -31.36 10.27 -10.61
N GLU A 842 -30.23 10.84 -10.18
CA GLU A 842 -28.92 10.57 -10.78
C GLU A 842 -28.52 9.10 -10.61
N LEU A 843 -28.70 8.56 -9.40
CA LEU A 843 -28.41 7.15 -9.10
C LEU A 843 -29.32 6.20 -9.90
N GLU A 844 -30.62 6.49 -9.98
CA GLU A 844 -31.57 5.71 -10.79
C GLU A 844 -31.20 5.70 -12.27
N SER A 845 -30.81 6.86 -12.82
CA SER A 845 -30.43 6.98 -14.23
C SER A 845 -29.11 6.28 -14.57
N SER A 846 -28.21 6.15 -13.59
CA SER A 846 -26.86 5.58 -13.78
C SER A 846 -26.75 4.12 -13.35
N LEU A 847 -27.75 3.58 -12.64
CA LEU A 847 -27.70 2.23 -12.08
C LEU A 847 -27.68 1.16 -13.16
N ILE A 848 -26.66 0.32 -13.10
CA ILE A 848 -26.54 -0.92 -13.86
C ILE A 848 -26.52 -2.07 -12.85
N LEU A 849 -27.48 -2.99 -13.01
CA LEU A 849 -27.54 -4.25 -12.28
C LEU A 849 -27.07 -5.39 -13.18
N THR A 850 -26.10 -6.16 -12.72
CA THR A 850 -25.55 -7.30 -13.46
C THR A 850 -25.48 -8.51 -12.55
N SER A 851 -25.92 -9.67 -13.03
CA SER A 851 -25.64 -10.98 -12.43
C SER A 851 -24.83 -11.85 -13.39
N LEU A 852 -24.31 -12.97 -12.90
CA LEU A 852 -23.55 -13.91 -13.73
C LEU A 852 -24.30 -14.36 -15.01
N LEU A 853 -25.62 -14.53 -14.96
CA LEU A 853 -26.39 -14.98 -16.12
C LEU A 853 -26.78 -13.88 -17.12
N ASP A 854 -26.45 -12.62 -16.82
CA ASP A 854 -26.64 -11.51 -17.77
C ASP A 854 -25.50 -11.38 -18.78
N VAL A 855 -24.37 -12.05 -18.50
CA VAL A 855 -23.11 -11.93 -19.24
C VAL A 855 -22.69 -13.20 -19.97
N VAL A 856 -23.44 -14.31 -19.89
CA VAL A 856 -23.06 -15.63 -20.45
C VAL A 856 -24.01 -16.21 -21.48
#